data_AF-A0A085WJS9-F1
#
_entry.id   AF-A0A085WJS9-F1
#
_cell.length_a   1.000
_cell.length_b   1.000
_cell.length_c   1.000
_cell.angle_alpha   90.00
_cell.angle_beta   90.00
_cell.angle_gamma   90.00
#
_symmetry.space_group_name_H-M   'P 1'
#
loop_
_entity.id
_entity.type
_entity.pdbx_description
1 polymer ?
#
loop_
_entity_poly.entity_id
_entity_poly.type
_entity_poly.pdbx_seq_one_letter_code
_entity_poly.pdbx_strand_id
1 'polypeptide(L)'
;MAMPRLHFHAKLLLAFGAVLLPVLVLLSADFFLGKQRTQETLLATQRITAQAVAVQLTESFEAAIEFAQAVANDPLVQGMDPRQLDGHMQQLVLRSSLYDAIGVYDATGLNRGWGEPDAPAEPRLRIGDRPYFQKVMATGAPVISEVIELRRPQGTAILISVPIPGPEGRPTGVVNVIMQTRLLARRYLDARLQSGQEIFLVDATGRLAFHTGYPDLTYAQSGAFLALEPLRRALAGTPVQLERFTNPLSTVLSLGTFVPTPRHGWAVGVMAPRDVALAPLYGWLRAKLGAFLGILLLSALLSAVLARRYAYPVRSLRAVARNVGRGELGQRVSIQTGDELQELAEAFNEMSSRVARRQAEVDALREEAERHASQRDAIIASVPDAIFLISPDGRLCDANPAGCRLLGFKDCSSLGRPLEEYLERHCFRHLDGRPVELAEMPLQRALAGETFTDVELRLRTAKGEERLVSINGAPVRNSAGQIILGEIVVHDITERMQVEEERTRLLERELALSRVSQALVMEVELERVAHVAIEQSLQALGADAAGLWLAKPDHQQLSLIGSYGLAQKIREDLQQISLESPLLTAQAARQETLQVIGDMLSQEAPALTKKFALEEGFRSLVSIPLHSRGHLVGVLTCFTHEPRQFAPRELEFHTTVGQLFAMAIEKARLFLEVREALRLREEFMSAAAHELRTPVTTIQTWADILSRMEVNSVRQQKGLTAIARNTRRLAQLVEHLFAAVWMAPGLPKMERDRFDLSEVVEEKVKSLSRTTESPIRVEVSESLLVDGDRQRMGDVVAHLLENAIRYSPPGAAIEVRLRCAEHQAMVSVSDHGPGIPPERQPHVFEPLYEPLPPGATGYTGVVGLGLHLSWQIVEAHGGRIWLNTSDDGNTFCFSLPLSEEEGLQYASA
;
A
#
# COMPACT_ATOMS: atom_id res chain seq x y z
N MET A 1 -43.27 42.66 9.91
CA MET A 1 -43.20 41.26 9.46
C MET A 1 -42.30 40.48 10.42
N ALA A 2 -42.86 39.58 11.22
CA ALA A 2 -42.07 38.73 12.12
C ALA A 2 -41.47 37.57 11.32
N MET A 3 -40.14 37.46 11.29
CA MET A 3 -39.49 36.30 10.67
C MET A 3 -39.84 35.01 11.43
N PRO A 4 -40.08 33.89 10.72
CA PRO A 4 -40.36 32.61 11.36
C PRO A 4 -39.17 32.18 12.24
N ARG A 5 -39.46 31.77 13.48
CA ARG A 5 -38.43 31.27 14.41
C ARG A 5 -37.88 29.94 13.88
N LEU A 6 -36.69 29.98 13.28
CA LEU A 6 -35.95 28.80 12.85
C LEU A 6 -35.78 27.80 14.01
N HIS A 7 -36.10 26.53 13.74
CA HIS A 7 -35.88 25.43 14.67
C HIS A 7 -34.38 25.27 14.98
N PHE A 8 -34.04 24.83 16.19
CA PHE A 8 -32.65 24.66 16.64
C PHE A 8 -31.78 23.85 15.67
N HIS A 9 -32.30 22.77 15.09
CA HIS A 9 -31.60 21.98 14.09
C HIS A 9 -31.25 22.79 12.82
N ALA A 10 -32.17 23.64 12.36
CA ALA A 10 -31.92 24.53 11.22
C ALA A 10 -30.85 25.59 11.57
N LYS A 11 -30.82 26.08 12.81
CA LYS A 11 -29.76 27.00 13.28
C LYS A 11 -28.39 26.33 13.32
N LEU A 12 -28.33 25.07 13.77
CA LEU A 12 -27.10 24.29 13.83
C LEU A 12 -26.56 23.97 12.43
N LEU A 13 -27.44 23.59 11.51
CA LEU A 13 -27.09 23.40 10.09
C LEU A 13 -26.60 24.71 9.45
N LEU A 14 -27.25 25.84 9.74
CA LEU A 14 -26.80 27.15 9.26
C LEU A 14 -25.44 27.54 9.84
N ALA A 15 -25.18 27.24 11.11
CA ALA A 15 -23.89 27.50 11.75
C ALA A 15 -22.76 26.67 11.12
N PHE A 16 -22.97 25.36 10.93
CA PHE A 16 -22.00 24.52 10.22
C PHE A 16 -21.83 24.94 8.76
N GLY A 17 -22.92 25.28 8.07
CA GLY A 17 -22.88 25.81 6.71
C GLY A 17 -22.09 27.12 6.61
N ALA A 18 -22.23 28.01 7.59
CA ALA A 18 -21.46 29.26 7.66
C ALA A 18 -19.96 29.02 7.87
N VAL A 19 -19.56 27.96 8.58
CA VAL A 19 -18.15 27.56 8.75
C VAL A 19 -17.59 26.89 7.49
N LEU A 20 -18.42 26.13 6.75
CA LEU A 20 -17.99 25.45 5.52
C LEU A 20 -17.96 26.37 4.29
N LEU A 21 -18.71 27.48 4.30
CA LEU A 21 -18.75 28.42 3.18
C LEU A 21 -17.36 29.03 2.87
N PRO A 22 -16.57 29.54 3.84
CA PRO A 22 -15.20 29.99 3.59
C PRO A 22 -14.30 28.89 3.01
N VAL A 23 -14.47 27.64 3.47
CA VAL A 23 -13.69 26.50 2.95
C VAL A 23 -14.01 26.27 1.47
N LEU A 24 -15.28 26.33 1.08
CA LEU A 24 -15.69 26.21 -0.33
C LEU A 24 -15.14 27.35 -1.19
N VAL A 25 -15.13 28.58 -0.66
CA VAL A 25 -14.54 29.75 -1.34
C VAL A 25 -13.03 29.57 -1.51
N LEU A 26 -12.32 29.12 -0.48
CA LEU A 26 -10.89 28.83 -0.54
C LEU A 26 -10.57 27.70 -1.52
N LEU A 27 -11.35 26.61 -1.52
CA LEU A 27 -11.22 25.52 -2.47
C LEU A 27 -11.44 25.99 -3.91
N SER A 28 -12.41 26.87 -4.13
CA SER A 28 -12.68 27.45 -5.44
C SER A 28 -11.52 28.35 -5.88
N ALA A 29 -11.05 29.24 -5.01
CA ALA A 29 -9.92 30.13 -5.29
C ALA A 29 -8.63 29.34 -5.60
N ASP A 30 -8.32 28.33 -4.79
CA ASP A 30 -7.19 27.42 -4.98
C ASP A 30 -7.29 26.66 -6.31
N PHE A 31 -8.48 26.18 -6.69
CA PHE A 31 -8.70 25.57 -8.01
C PHE A 31 -8.47 26.56 -9.15
N PHE A 32 -8.99 27.79 -9.08
CA PHE A 32 -8.79 28.79 -10.12
C PHE A 32 -7.32 29.19 -10.26
N LEU A 33 -6.62 29.42 -9.14
CA LEU A 33 -5.19 29.75 -9.13
C LEU A 33 -4.35 28.56 -9.62
N GLY A 34 -4.65 27.35 -9.17
CA GLY A 34 -3.99 26.12 -9.61
C GLY A 34 -4.17 25.90 -11.11
N LYS A 35 -5.39 26.05 -11.61
CA LYS A 35 -5.69 25.97 -13.04
C LYS A 35 -4.86 26.96 -13.85
N GLN A 36 -4.80 28.22 -13.43
CA GLN A 36 -4.03 29.25 -14.12
C GLN A 36 -2.53 28.90 -14.13
N ARG A 37 -1.95 28.54 -12.98
CA ARG A 37 -0.55 28.11 -12.90
C ARG A 37 -0.23 26.90 -13.77
N THR A 38 -1.09 25.88 -13.77
CA THR A 38 -0.92 24.68 -14.59
C THR A 38 -0.98 25.03 -16.08
N GLN A 39 -1.92 25.88 -16.50
CA GLN A 39 -2.02 26.33 -17.89
C GLN A 39 -0.79 27.14 -18.32
N GLU A 40 -0.33 28.09 -17.51
CA GLU A 40 0.87 28.88 -17.79
C GLU A 40 2.13 28.00 -17.89
N THR A 41 2.30 27.07 -16.94
CA THR A 41 3.45 26.13 -16.93
C THR A 41 3.43 25.22 -18.16
N LEU A 42 2.26 24.72 -18.54
CA LEU A 42 2.12 23.86 -19.71
C LEU A 42 2.42 24.62 -21.01
N LEU A 43 1.89 25.83 -21.18
CA LEU A 43 2.16 26.68 -22.34
C LEU A 43 3.63 27.10 -22.42
N ALA A 44 4.28 27.35 -21.28
CA ALA A 44 5.73 27.62 -21.23
C ALA A 44 6.53 26.38 -21.66
N THR A 45 6.16 25.20 -21.15
CA THR A 45 6.80 23.93 -21.52
C THR A 45 6.64 23.63 -23.00
N GLN A 46 5.42 23.74 -23.54
CA GLN A 46 5.15 23.57 -24.97
C GLN A 46 5.96 24.55 -25.82
N ARG A 47 6.16 25.79 -25.35
CA ARG A 47 6.95 26.80 -26.08
C ARG A 47 8.42 26.41 -26.15
N ILE A 48 8.99 25.93 -25.05
CA ILE A 48 10.36 25.43 -25.02
C ILE A 48 10.51 24.23 -25.96
N THR A 49 9.57 23.27 -25.93
CA THR A 49 9.57 22.13 -26.85
C THR A 49 9.47 22.57 -28.30
N ALA A 50 8.54 23.49 -28.62
CA ALA A 50 8.37 24.02 -29.96
C ALA A 50 9.63 24.75 -30.47
N GLN A 51 10.32 25.50 -29.60
CA GLN A 51 11.58 26.16 -29.92
C GLN A 51 12.70 25.14 -30.18
N ALA A 52 12.84 24.13 -29.33
CA ALA A 52 13.84 23.07 -29.51
C ALA A 52 13.63 22.32 -30.82
N VAL A 53 12.39 21.94 -31.12
CA VAL A 53 12.02 21.26 -32.37
C VAL A 53 12.25 22.18 -33.58
N ALA A 54 11.94 23.48 -33.48
CA ALA A 54 12.18 24.44 -34.56
C ALA A 54 13.68 24.58 -34.88
N VAL A 55 14.55 24.59 -33.86
CA VAL A 55 16.00 24.61 -34.04
C VAL A 55 16.49 23.31 -34.67
N GLN A 56 16.08 22.16 -34.12
CA GLN A 56 16.47 20.84 -34.63
C GLN A 56 16.03 20.62 -36.10
N LEU A 57 14.83 21.06 -36.46
CA LEU A 57 14.35 20.98 -37.85
C LEU A 57 15.14 21.90 -38.78
N THR A 58 15.51 23.09 -38.31
CA THR A 58 16.37 24.01 -39.07
C THR A 58 17.73 23.37 -39.33
N GLU A 59 18.36 22.79 -38.31
CA GLU A 59 19.62 22.05 -38.46
C GLU A 59 19.47 20.84 -39.40
N SER A 60 18.35 20.12 -39.33
CA SER A 60 18.08 18.99 -40.22
C SER A 60 17.94 19.42 -41.69
N PHE A 61 17.32 20.57 -41.94
CA PHE A 61 17.23 21.14 -43.29
C PHE A 61 18.57 21.63 -43.81
N GLU A 62 19.36 22.31 -42.99
CA GLU A 62 20.71 22.77 -43.37
C GLU A 62 21.63 21.57 -43.66
N ALA A 63 21.63 20.54 -42.81
CA ALA A 63 22.40 19.32 -43.04
C ALA A 63 21.99 18.61 -44.34
N ALA A 64 20.70 18.63 -44.68
CA ALA A 64 20.21 18.07 -45.93
C ALA A 64 20.57 18.92 -47.16
N ILE A 65 20.66 20.24 -47.03
CA ILE A 65 21.21 21.12 -48.07
C ILE A 65 22.69 20.81 -48.28
N GLU A 66 23.48 20.71 -47.21
CA GLU A 66 24.91 20.37 -47.28
C GLU A 66 25.14 19.00 -47.93
N PHE A 67 24.34 18.00 -47.55
CA PHE A 67 24.35 16.68 -48.18
C PHE A 67 23.99 16.75 -49.66
N ALA A 68 22.91 17.45 -50.02
CA ALA A 68 22.50 17.62 -51.42
C ALA A 68 23.55 18.37 -52.26
N GLN A 69 24.25 19.34 -51.66
CA GLN A 69 25.38 20.04 -52.28
C GLN A 69 26.58 19.11 -52.50
N ALA A 70 26.90 18.25 -51.53
CA ALA A 70 27.95 17.24 -51.70
C ALA A 70 27.62 16.29 -52.86
N VAL A 71 26.35 15.85 -52.97
CA VAL A 71 25.88 15.02 -54.09
C VAL A 71 25.92 15.78 -55.41
N ALA A 72 25.51 17.05 -55.45
CA ALA A 72 25.55 17.88 -56.66
C ALA A 72 26.99 18.13 -57.18
N ASN A 73 27.98 18.09 -56.30
CA ASN A 73 29.39 18.23 -56.63
C ASN A 73 30.08 16.91 -56.99
N ASP A 74 29.38 15.77 -56.89
CA ASP A 74 29.92 14.47 -57.27
C ASP A 74 30.17 14.43 -58.79
N PRO A 75 31.39 14.08 -59.27
CA PRO A 75 31.70 13.97 -60.68
C PRO A 75 30.73 13.05 -61.47
N LEU A 76 30.22 11.99 -60.84
CA LEU A 76 29.23 11.11 -61.48
C LEU A 76 27.90 11.83 -61.73
N VAL A 77 27.47 12.68 -60.79
CA VAL A 77 26.24 13.49 -60.88
C VAL A 77 26.36 14.58 -61.93
N GLN A 78 27.54 15.22 -62.04
CA GLN A 78 27.81 16.22 -63.08
C GLN A 78 27.84 15.61 -64.50
N GLY A 79 28.23 14.33 -64.63
CA GLY A 79 28.22 13.60 -65.90
C GLY A 79 26.82 13.29 -66.46
N MET A 80 25.78 13.31 -65.62
CA MET A 80 24.37 13.09 -65.98
C MET A 80 24.05 11.79 -66.76
N ASP A 81 24.90 10.76 -66.70
CA ASP A 81 24.64 9.46 -67.35
C ASP A 81 23.61 8.63 -66.56
N PRO A 82 22.41 8.41 -67.10
CA PRO A 82 21.36 7.66 -66.43
C PRO A 82 21.73 6.23 -66.03
N ARG A 83 22.63 5.59 -66.77
CA ARG A 83 23.01 4.18 -66.54
C ARG A 83 23.83 3.98 -65.26
N GLN A 84 24.51 5.04 -64.81
CA GLN A 84 25.39 5.00 -63.63
C GLN A 84 24.73 5.63 -62.41
N LEU A 85 23.82 6.60 -62.62
CA LEU A 85 23.24 7.39 -61.54
C LEU A 85 22.23 6.65 -60.68
N ASP A 86 21.38 5.79 -61.24
CA ASP A 86 20.34 5.10 -60.46
C ASP A 86 20.96 4.23 -59.35
N GLY A 87 21.97 3.41 -59.70
CA GLY A 87 22.69 2.59 -58.72
C GLY A 87 23.48 3.41 -57.69
N HIS A 88 24.07 4.53 -58.11
CA HIS A 88 24.79 5.44 -57.21
C HIS A 88 23.85 6.11 -56.20
N MET A 89 22.69 6.60 -56.66
CA MET A 89 21.69 7.21 -55.77
C MET A 89 21.11 6.20 -54.79
N GLN A 90 20.86 4.95 -55.23
CA GLN A 90 20.40 3.88 -54.35
C GLN A 90 21.42 3.56 -53.25
N GLN A 91 22.71 3.51 -53.58
CA GLN A 91 23.76 3.30 -52.56
C GLN A 91 23.85 4.45 -51.56
N LEU A 92 23.68 5.70 -52.02
CA LEU A 92 23.69 6.88 -51.15
C LEU A 92 22.49 6.89 -50.20
N VAL A 93 21.30 6.52 -50.68
CA VAL A 93 20.09 6.39 -49.84
C VAL A 93 20.26 5.24 -48.84
N LEU A 94 20.76 4.07 -49.26
CA LEU A 94 20.99 2.93 -48.36
C LEU A 94 22.03 3.22 -47.25
N ARG A 95 23.03 4.05 -47.53
CA ARG A 95 24.05 4.46 -46.55
C ARG A 95 23.57 5.57 -45.62
N SER A 96 22.58 6.35 -46.04
CA SER A 96 22.03 7.47 -45.28
C SER A 96 20.59 7.15 -44.87
N SER A 97 20.41 6.62 -43.66
CA SER A 97 19.06 6.39 -43.06
C SER A 97 18.27 7.68 -42.83
N LEU A 98 18.81 8.84 -43.19
CA LEU A 98 18.25 10.16 -42.97
C LEU A 98 17.28 10.61 -44.05
N TYR A 99 17.37 10.11 -45.29
CA TYR A 99 16.60 10.59 -46.46
C TYR A 99 15.91 9.46 -47.21
N ASP A 100 14.75 9.76 -47.79
CA ASP A 100 13.85 8.72 -48.33
C ASP A 100 14.14 8.40 -49.79
N ALA A 101 14.48 9.43 -50.57
CA ALA A 101 14.91 9.28 -51.96
C ALA A 101 15.75 10.48 -52.38
N ILE A 102 16.65 10.25 -53.34
CA ILE A 102 17.44 11.30 -54.00
C ILE A 102 17.14 11.23 -55.49
N GLY A 103 16.82 12.37 -56.08
CA GLY A 103 16.54 12.50 -57.51
C GLY A 103 17.47 13.49 -58.17
N VAL A 104 18.10 13.12 -59.28
CA VAL A 104 18.92 13.99 -60.11
C VAL A 104 18.14 14.37 -61.36
N TYR A 105 18.12 15.65 -61.74
CA TYR A 105 17.34 16.17 -62.87
C TYR A 105 18.20 17.07 -63.75
N ASP A 106 18.01 17.00 -65.07
CA ASP A 106 18.69 17.90 -66.01
C ASP A 106 18.03 19.29 -66.08
N ALA A 107 18.63 20.21 -66.84
CA ALA A 107 18.13 21.58 -67.04
C ALA A 107 16.70 21.67 -67.61
N THR A 108 16.18 20.60 -68.24
CA THR A 108 14.80 20.53 -68.74
C THR A 108 13.82 19.98 -67.69
N GLY A 109 14.35 19.60 -66.53
CA GLY A 109 13.63 18.98 -65.43
C GLY A 109 13.33 17.51 -65.66
N LEU A 110 14.01 16.84 -66.60
CA LEU A 110 13.88 15.40 -66.80
C LEU A 110 14.77 14.66 -65.81
N ASN A 111 14.21 13.66 -65.11
CA ASN A 111 14.98 12.86 -64.16
C ASN A 111 16.09 12.06 -64.87
N ARG A 112 17.31 12.13 -64.34
CA ARG A 112 18.52 11.44 -64.79
C ARG A 112 19.03 10.41 -63.78
N GLY A 113 18.65 10.50 -62.51
CA GLY A 113 18.97 9.50 -61.49
C GLY A 113 17.90 9.41 -60.42
N TRP A 114 17.59 8.20 -59.93
CA TRP A 114 16.63 7.96 -58.86
C TRP A 114 17.14 6.93 -57.84
N GLY A 115 17.04 7.26 -56.54
CA GLY A 115 17.60 6.47 -55.44
C GLY A 115 16.68 5.43 -54.80
N GLU A 116 15.43 5.27 -55.26
CA GLU A 116 14.50 4.27 -54.69
C GLU A 116 14.62 2.91 -55.40
N PRO A 117 14.70 1.77 -54.67
CA PRO A 117 14.91 0.45 -55.27
C PRO A 117 13.77 -0.06 -56.16
N ASP A 118 12.52 0.32 -55.88
CA ASP A 118 11.31 -0.27 -56.47
C ASP A 118 10.70 0.53 -57.64
N ALA A 119 11.33 1.63 -58.08
CA ALA A 119 10.78 2.50 -59.13
C ALA A 119 11.31 2.13 -60.54
N PRO A 120 10.45 1.72 -61.51
CA PRO A 120 10.91 1.34 -62.86
C PRO A 120 11.14 2.53 -63.83
N ALA A 121 11.90 2.22 -64.88
CA ALA A 121 12.74 3.10 -65.70
C ALA A 121 12.06 4.13 -66.63
N GLU A 122 10.76 4.05 -66.97
CA GLU A 122 10.10 5.03 -67.87
C GLU A 122 8.58 5.15 -67.67
N PRO A 123 7.96 6.30 -68.03
CA PRO A 123 8.62 7.55 -68.39
C PRO A 123 9.24 8.20 -67.16
N ARG A 124 10.48 8.68 -67.31
CA ARG A 124 11.21 9.37 -66.26
C ARG A 124 10.44 10.61 -65.82
N LEU A 125 10.43 10.85 -64.51
CA LEU A 125 9.66 11.94 -63.93
C LEU A 125 10.17 13.28 -64.49
N ARG A 126 9.26 14.12 -64.97
CA ARG A 126 9.56 15.50 -65.36
C ARG A 126 9.03 16.47 -64.31
N ILE A 127 9.88 17.39 -63.88
CA ILE A 127 9.59 18.38 -62.84
C ILE A 127 9.85 19.83 -63.31
N GLY A 128 10.11 20.04 -64.60
CA GLY A 128 10.40 21.39 -65.15
C GLY A 128 9.27 22.40 -64.96
N ASP A 129 8.04 21.92 -64.77
CA ASP A 129 6.85 22.70 -64.46
C ASP A 129 6.73 23.07 -62.97
N ARG A 130 7.57 22.50 -62.09
CA ARG A 130 7.45 22.68 -60.65
C ARG A 130 8.07 24.01 -60.19
N PRO A 131 7.40 24.77 -59.31
CA PRO A 131 7.90 26.08 -58.86
C PRO A 131 9.27 26.05 -58.18
N TYR A 132 9.55 25.03 -57.36
CA TYR A 132 10.85 24.89 -56.69
C TYR A 132 11.99 24.65 -57.69
N PHE A 133 11.75 23.87 -58.74
CA PHE A 133 12.74 23.60 -59.78
C PHE A 133 13.06 24.87 -60.58
N GLN A 134 12.03 25.59 -61.02
CA GLN A 134 12.20 26.86 -61.73
C GLN A 134 12.95 27.89 -60.88
N LYS A 135 12.66 27.94 -59.58
CA LYS A 135 13.32 28.83 -58.63
C LYS A 135 14.81 28.52 -58.50
N VAL A 136 15.19 27.24 -58.32
CA VAL A 136 16.61 26.84 -58.27
C VAL A 136 17.35 27.16 -59.57
N MET A 137 16.75 26.83 -60.71
CA MET A 137 17.35 27.09 -62.02
C MET A 137 17.51 28.59 -62.30
N ALA A 138 16.61 29.43 -61.79
CA ALA A 138 16.66 30.88 -61.96
C ALA A 138 17.63 31.58 -60.98
N THR A 139 17.70 31.14 -59.72
CA THR A 139 18.51 31.80 -58.69
C THR A 139 19.92 31.22 -58.58
N GLY A 140 20.13 29.97 -58.99
CA GLY A 140 21.38 29.25 -58.72
C GLY A 140 21.63 28.99 -57.24
N ALA A 141 20.60 29.05 -56.39
CA ALA A 141 20.70 28.82 -54.95
C ALA A 141 19.83 27.64 -54.50
N PRO A 142 20.19 26.95 -53.39
CA PRO A 142 19.34 25.94 -52.77
C PRO A 142 17.94 26.46 -52.44
N VAL A 143 16.92 25.61 -52.63
CA VAL A 143 15.52 25.91 -52.31
C VAL A 143 14.92 24.74 -51.55
N ILE A 144 14.28 25.05 -50.43
CA ILE A 144 13.37 24.13 -49.73
C ILE A 144 11.96 24.37 -50.29
N SER A 145 11.31 23.32 -50.79
CA SER A 145 9.94 23.42 -51.29
C SER A 145 8.97 23.57 -50.13
N GLU A 146 7.82 24.17 -50.42
CA GLU A 146 6.61 23.98 -49.60
C GLU A 146 6.21 22.50 -49.58
N VAL A 147 5.21 22.15 -48.77
CA VAL A 147 4.65 20.80 -48.78
C VAL A 147 4.06 20.55 -50.16
N ILE A 148 4.52 19.50 -50.83
CA ILE A 148 3.97 19.10 -52.14
C ILE A 148 3.42 17.69 -52.09
N GLU A 149 2.50 17.42 -53.02
CA GLU A 149 2.10 16.07 -53.38
C GLU A 149 3.10 15.48 -54.39
N LEU A 150 3.71 14.36 -54.00
CA LEU A 150 4.61 13.59 -54.85
C LEU A 150 3.82 12.91 -55.97
N ARG A 151 4.35 12.98 -57.19
CA ARG A 151 3.78 12.25 -58.35
C ARG A 151 4.02 10.74 -58.21
N ARG A 152 5.19 10.36 -57.68
CA ARG A 152 5.63 8.98 -57.35
C ARG A 152 6.76 9.06 -56.32
N PRO A 153 6.75 8.23 -55.26
CA PRO A 153 5.62 7.47 -54.70
C PRO A 153 4.49 8.41 -54.21
N GLN A 154 3.28 7.88 -53.96
CA GLN A 154 2.13 8.70 -53.51
C GLN A 154 2.33 9.18 -52.07
N GLY A 155 2.11 10.47 -51.82
CA GLY A 155 2.20 11.06 -50.47
C GLY A 155 2.64 12.52 -50.48
N THR A 156 2.77 13.11 -49.30
CA THR A 156 3.28 14.47 -49.12
C THR A 156 4.76 14.47 -48.75
N ALA A 157 5.52 15.40 -49.33
CA ALA A 157 6.94 15.53 -49.06
C ALA A 157 7.41 16.98 -49.08
N ILE A 158 8.58 17.19 -48.48
CA ILE A 158 9.39 18.40 -48.57
C ILE A 158 10.59 18.04 -49.45
N LEU A 159 10.91 18.90 -50.42
CA LEU A 159 12.05 18.70 -51.31
C LEU A 159 13.10 19.75 -51.04
N ILE A 160 14.33 19.28 -50.86
CA ILE A 160 15.51 20.13 -50.75
C ILE A 160 16.22 20.04 -52.08
N SER A 161 16.10 21.13 -52.86
CA SER A 161 16.51 21.20 -54.26
C SER A 161 17.78 22.06 -54.35
N VAL A 162 18.88 21.47 -54.82
CA VAL A 162 20.19 22.12 -54.91
C VAL A 162 20.66 22.13 -56.37
N PRO A 163 21.18 23.26 -56.89
CA PRO A 163 21.65 23.34 -58.26
C PRO A 163 22.92 22.51 -58.47
N ILE A 164 23.00 21.82 -59.61
CA ILE A 164 24.23 21.19 -60.09
C ILE A 164 25.04 22.28 -60.79
N PRO A 165 26.28 22.56 -60.33
CA PRO A 165 27.09 23.63 -60.89
C PRO A 165 27.44 23.33 -62.36
N GLY A 166 27.30 24.35 -63.20
CA GLY A 166 27.63 24.28 -64.62
C GLY A 166 28.60 25.39 -65.05
N PRO A 167 29.04 25.36 -66.32
CA PRO A 167 29.93 26.37 -66.88
C PRO A 167 29.31 27.77 -66.79
N GLU A 168 30.15 28.78 -66.54
CA GLU A 168 29.75 30.19 -66.35
C GLU A 168 28.79 30.44 -65.17
N GLY A 169 28.67 29.50 -64.23
CA GLY A 169 27.82 29.64 -63.04
C GLY A 169 26.33 29.40 -63.28
N ARG A 170 25.94 28.91 -64.47
CA ARG A 170 24.56 28.50 -64.76
C ARG A 170 24.34 27.05 -64.31
N PRO A 171 23.26 26.75 -63.57
CA PRO A 171 22.94 25.37 -63.19
C PRO A 171 22.69 24.50 -64.42
N THR A 172 23.32 23.33 -64.50
CA THR A 172 23.08 22.32 -65.56
C THR A 172 21.95 21.36 -65.21
N GLY A 173 21.53 21.35 -63.95
CA GLY A 173 20.46 20.52 -63.41
C GLY A 173 20.25 20.75 -61.92
N VAL A 174 19.49 19.87 -61.28
CA VAL A 174 19.11 19.96 -59.87
C VAL A 174 19.19 18.59 -59.19
N VAL A 175 19.74 18.54 -57.99
CA VAL A 175 19.62 17.41 -57.06
C VAL A 175 18.50 17.70 -56.08
N ASN A 176 17.53 16.79 -55.98
CA ASN A 176 16.45 16.82 -55.00
C ASN A 176 16.68 15.74 -53.96
N VAL A 177 16.77 16.15 -52.69
CA VAL A 177 16.61 15.26 -51.55
C VAL A 177 15.15 15.31 -51.12
N ILE A 178 14.51 14.15 -51.07
CA ILE A 178 13.09 14.00 -50.77
C ILE A 178 12.94 13.57 -49.32
N MET A 179 12.18 14.35 -48.55
CA MET A 179 11.80 14.05 -47.18
C MET A 179 10.28 13.87 -47.11
N GLN A 180 9.83 12.62 -47.04
CA GLN A 180 8.43 12.26 -46.85
C GLN A 180 7.98 12.72 -45.47
N THR A 181 6.86 13.43 -45.43
CA THR A 181 6.40 14.03 -44.19
C THR A 181 5.88 13.00 -43.19
N ARG A 182 5.42 11.83 -43.67
CA ARG A 182 5.04 10.67 -42.84
C ARG A 182 6.20 10.15 -42.00
N LEU A 183 7.36 9.99 -42.62
CA LEU A 183 8.55 9.46 -41.95
C LEU A 183 9.12 10.48 -40.97
N LEU A 184 9.05 11.77 -41.31
CA LEU A 184 9.34 12.85 -40.36
C LEU A 184 8.41 12.82 -39.15
N ALA A 185 7.09 12.67 -39.34
CA ALA A 185 6.15 12.52 -38.22
C ALA A 185 6.51 11.35 -37.30
N ARG A 186 6.87 10.19 -37.87
CA ARG A 186 7.25 9.00 -37.07
C ARG A 186 8.51 9.22 -36.24
N ARG A 187 9.53 9.90 -36.77
CA ARG A 187 10.75 10.23 -35.99
C ARG A 187 10.45 11.04 -34.73
N TYR A 188 9.47 11.94 -34.79
CA TYR A 188 9.03 12.72 -33.62
C TYR A 188 7.97 12.00 -32.76
N LEU A 189 7.43 10.87 -33.23
CA LEU A 189 6.54 10.00 -32.46
C LEU A 189 7.35 9.16 -31.45
N ASP A 190 8.49 8.63 -31.89
CA ASP A 190 9.39 7.79 -31.07
C ASP A 190 10.19 8.61 -30.04
N ALA A 191 10.36 9.91 -30.30
CA ALA A 191 10.99 10.85 -29.38
C ALA A 191 10.04 11.20 -28.23
N ARG A 192 9.98 10.35 -27.19
CA ARG A 192 9.23 10.49 -25.91
C ARG A 192 8.68 11.90 -25.63
N LEU A 193 7.50 12.20 -26.20
CA LEU A 193 6.72 13.37 -25.84
C LEU A 193 6.00 13.11 -24.51
N GLN A 194 5.72 14.16 -23.73
CA GLN A 194 4.83 14.00 -22.58
C GLN A 194 3.48 13.45 -23.07
N SER A 195 2.86 12.55 -22.29
CA SER A 195 1.61 11.87 -22.67
C SER A 195 0.56 12.84 -23.23
N GLY A 196 0.17 12.63 -24.50
CA GLY A 196 -0.83 13.44 -25.19
C GLY A 196 -0.34 14.73 -25.87
N GLN A 197 0.96 15.01 -25.91
CA GLN A 197 1.49 16.13 -26.72
C GLN A 197 1.60 15.76 -28.20
N GLU A 198 1.17 16.69 -29.05
CA GLU A 198 1.20 16.59 -30.51
C GLU A 198 2.14 17.67 -31.05
N ILE A 199 3.07 17.27 -31.92
CA ILE A 199 3.98 18.16 -32.64
C ILE A 199 3.53 18.21 -34.09
N PHE A 200 3.59 19.39 -34.68
CA PHE A 200 3.33 19.55 -36.10
C PHE A 200 4.16 20.68 -36.68
N LEU A 201 4.52 20.52 -37.94
CA LEU A 201 5.30 21.48 -38.71
C LEU A 201 4.41 22.09 -39.77
N VAL A 202 4.50 23.39 -39.95
CA VAL A 202 3.73 24.15 -40.94
C VAL A 202 4.70 24.89 -41.86
N ASP A 203 4.51 24.76 -43.16
CA ASP A 203 5.28 25.49 -44.16
C ASP A 203 4.91 26.97 -44.24
N ALA A 204 5.63 27.71 -45.09
CA ALA A 204 5.43 29.15 -45.30
C ALA A 204 4.04 29.52 -45.85
N THR A 205 3.30 28.59 -46.47
CA THR A 205 1.93 28.83 -46.96
C THR A 205 0.87 28.61 -45.90
N GLY A 206 1.24 28.03 -44.76
CA GLY A 206 0.31 27.64 -43.71
C GLY A 206 -0.23 26.21 -43.86
N ARG A 207 0.39 25.37 -44.69
CA ARG A 207 0.06 23.94 -44.81
C ARG A 207 0.88 23.10 -43.84
N LEU A 208 0.24 22.09 -43.26
CA LEU A 208 0.90 21.11 -42.40
C LEU A 208 1.85 20.25 -43.24
N ALA A 209 3.14 20.31 -42.92
CA ALA A 209 4.10 19.35 -43.40
C ALA A 209 3.85 18.00 -42.72
N PHE A 210 3.90 17.95 -41.40
CA PHE A 210 3.61 16.74 -40.65
C PHE A 210 2.85 17.04 -39.36
N HIS A 211 2.19 16.03 -38.80
CA HIS A 211 1.53 16.08 -37.50
C HIS A 211 1.68 14.74 -36.79
N THR A 212 2.23 14.69 -35.58
CA THR A 212 2.52 13.41 -34.90
C THR A 212 1.26 12.63 -34.54
N GLY A 213 0.17 13.31 -34.16
CA GLY A 213 -1.14 12.67 -33.96
C GLY A 213 -1.83 12.17 -35.23
N TYR A 214 -1.39 12.60 -36.41
CA TYR A 214 -1.93 12.22 -37.71
C TYR A 214 -0.76 12.01 -38.68
N PRO A 215 0.02 10.92 -38.54
CA PRO A 215 1.24 10.73 -39.32
C PRO A 215 0.98 10.57 -40.83
N ASP A 216 -0.24 10.18 -41.22
CA ASP A 216 -0.62 9.84 -42.58
C ASP A 216 -1.51 10.94 -43.21
N LEU A 217 -1.08 12.19 -43.15
CA LEU A 217 -1.82 13.33 -43.72
C LEU A 217 -1.89 13.26 -45.25
N THR A 218 -3.09 13.46 -45.80
CA THR A 218 -3.27 13.73 -47.24
C THR A 218 -2.96 15.18 -47.59
N TYR A 219 -2.66 15.47 -48.85
CA TYR A 219 -2.42 16.84 -49.32
C TYR A 219 -3.65 17.77 -49.13
N ALA A 220 -4.86 17.22 -49.16
CA ALA A 220 -6.08 17.98 -48.86
C ALA A 220 -6.15 18.37 -47.36
N GLN A 221 -5.81 17.43 -46.47
CA GLN A 221 -5.81 17.66 -45.02
C GLN A 221 -4.68 18.59 -44.56
N SER A 222 -3.59 18.72 -45.31
CA SER A 222 -2.50 19.65 -44.95
C SER A 222 -2.98 21.11 -44.87
N GLY A 223 -4.04 21.47 -45.59
CA GLY A 223 -4.63 22.81 -45.56
C GLY A 223 -5.53 23.10 -44.35
N ALA A 224 -5.73 22.15 -43.44
CA ALA A 224 -6.71 22.28 -42.35
C ALA A 224 -6.46 23.47 -41.41
N PHE A 225 -5.22 23.96 -41.33
CA PHE A 225 -4.81 25.03 -40.42
C PHE A 225 -4.72 26.41 -41.09
N LEU A 226 -4.96 26.52 -42.41
CA LEU A 226 -4.80 27.77 -43.19
C LEU A 226 -5.67 28.94 -42.71
N ALA A 227 -6.83 28.63 -42.12
CA ALA A 227 -7.77 29.62 -41.60
C ALA A 227 -7.41 30.14 -40.20
N LEU A 228 -6.35 29.61 -39.58
CA LEU A 228 -5.98 29.97 -38.21
C LEU A 228 -5.18 31.26 -38.17
N GLU A 229 -5.82 32.33 -37.69
CA GLU A 229 -5.15 33.62 -37.47
C GLU A 229 -3.88 33.53 -36.58
N PRO A 230 -3.86 32.74 -35.48
CA PRO A 230 -2.65 32.57 -34.67
C PRO A 230 -1.45 32.01 -35.44
N LEU A 231 -1.70 31.10 -36.39
CA LEU A 231 -0.66 30.51 -37.21
C LEU A 231 -0.07 31.56 -38.17
N ARG A 232 -0.89 32.43 -38.76
CA ARG A 232 -0.42 33.52 -39.63
C ARG A 232 0.53 34.47 -38.89
N ARG A 233 0.22 34.79 -37.64
CA ARG A 233 1.09 35.60 -36.77
C ARG A 233 2.41 34.90 -36.45
N ALA A 234 2.39 33.59 -36.26
CA ALA A 234 3.60 32.79 -36.06
C ALA A 234 4.48 32.73 -37.31
N LEU A 235 3.89 32.53 -38.49
CA LEU A 235 4.61 32.56 -39.77
C LEU A 235 5.20 33.96 -40.06
N ALA A 236 4.58 35.03 -39.55
CA ALA A 236 5.12 36.39 -39.59
C ALA A 236 6.27 36.64 -38.58
N GLY A 237 6.73 35.61 -37.85
CA GLY A 237 7.92 35.68 -36.98
C GLY A 237 7.63 35.92 -35.50
N THR A 238 6.38 35.92 -35.05
CA THR A 238 6.03 36.13 -33.63
C THR A 238 5.54 34.84 -32.97
N PRO A 239 6.19 34.29 -31.93
CA PRO A 239 5.65 33.15 -31.19
C PRO A 239 4.25 33.45 -30.61
N VAL A 240 3.31 32.52 -30.79
CA VAL A 240 1.91 32.69 -30.33
C VAL A 240 1.51 31.55 -29.42
N GLN A 241 1.00 31.87 -28.24
CA GLN A 241 0.41 30.91 -27.32
C GLN A 241 -1.11 30.85 -27.50
N LEU A 242 -1.67 29.65 -27.35
CA LEU A 242 -3.07 29.35 -27.54
C LEU A 242 -3.62 28.68 -26.29
N GLU A 243 -4.29 29.46 -25.45
CA GLU A 243 -4.96 28.95 -24.26
C GLU A 243 -6.21 28.11 -24.58
N ARG A 244 -6.82 28.37 -25.74
CA ARG A 244 -8.03 27.70 -26.19
C ARG A 244 -8.11 27.70 -27.71
N PHE A 245 -8.07 26.51 -28.30
CA PHE A 245 -8.16 26.34 -29.74
C PHE A 245 -8.82 25.00 -30.09
N THR A 246 -9.67 24.95 -31.11
CA THR A 246 -10.25 23.69 -31.59
C THR A 246 -9.39 23.14 -32.71
N ASN A 247 -8.73 22.00 -32.49
CA ASN A 247 -7.90 21.38 -33.52
C ASN A 247 -8.79 21.03 -34.74
N PRO A 248 -8.53 21.55 -35.96
CA PRO A 248 -9.38 21.36 -37.12
C PRO A 248 -9.36 19.92 -37.66
N LEU A 249 -8.35 19.12 -37.29
CA LEU A 249 -8.24 17.71 -37.68
C LEU A 249 -9.01 16.79 -36.71
N SER A 250 -8.95 17.06 -35.41
CA SER A 250 -9.57 16.21 -34.38
C SER A 250 -10.91 16.72 -33.86
N THR A 251 -11.21 18.00 -34.10
CA THR A 251 -12.31 18.77 -33.47
C THR A 251 -12.23 18.88 -31.94
N VAL A 252 -11.11 18.46 -31.34
CA VAL A 252 -10.90 18.48 -29.89
C VAL A 252 -10.35 19.84 -29.46
N LEU A 253 -10.86 20.31 -28.31
CA LEU A 253 -10.36 21.52 -27.68
C LEU A 253 -8.96 21.28 -27.13
N SER A 254 -7.98 21.99 -27.67
CA SER A 254 -6.57 21.86 -27.39
C SER A 254 -5.99 23.18 -26.89
N LEU A 255 -4.85 23.10 -26.22
CA LEU A 255 -4.01 24.24 -25.89
C LEU A 255 -2.59 23.98 -26.39
N GLY A 256 -1.93 25.02 -26.87
CA GLY A 256 -0.71 24.85 -27.64
C GLY A 256 0.04 26.15 -27.86
N THR A 257 1.12 26.06 -28.61
CA THR A 257 1.90 27.21 -29.03
C THR A 257 2.40 27.01 -30.46
N PHE A 258 2.55 28.11 -31.16
CA PHE A 258 3.24 28.19 -32.43
C PHE A 258 4.52 29.00 -32.27
N VAL A 259 5.61 28.51 -32.86
CA VAL A 259 6.92 29.15 -32.83
C VAL A 259 7.49 29.18 -34.25
N PRO A 260 7.95 30.34 -34.75
CA PRO A 260 8.62 30.41 -36.05
C PRO A 260 9.96 29.67 -36.04
N THR A 261 10.30 29.07 -37.18
CA THR A 261 11.64 28.57 -37.46
C THR A 261 12.60 29.73 -37.76
N PRO A 262 13.86 29.71 -37.28
CA PRO A 262 14.79 30.83 -37.43
C PRO A 262 15.13 31.25 -38.86
N ARG A 263 15.10 30.36 -39.87
CA ARG A 263 15.66 30.61 -41.20
C ARG A 263 14.71 30.44 -42.39
N HIS A 264 13.58 29.75 -42.24
CA HIS A 264 12.82 29.27 -43.40
C HIS A 264 11.40 29.83 -43.51
N GLY A 265 10.97 30.68 -42.57
CA GLY A 265 9.61 31.25 -42.58
C GLY A 265 8.51 30.22 -42.29
N TRP A 266 8.88 29.06 -41.74
CA TRP A 266 7.98 28.00 -41.32
C TRP A 266 7.65 28.14 -39.84
N ALA A 267 6.65 27.42 -39.35
CA ALA A 267 6.29 27.43 -37.93
C ALA A 267 6.15 26.00 -37.38
N VAL A 268 6.63 25.80 -36.15
CA VAL A 268 6.40 24.58 -35.38
C VAL A 268 5.27 24.84 -34.39
N GLY A 269 4.30 23.92 -34.39
CA GLY A 269 3.25 23.86 -33.41
C GLY A 269 3.47 22.71 -32.43
N VAL A 270 3.26 22.98 -31.15
CA VAL A 270 3.17 21.94 -30.11
C VAL A 270 1.87 22.16 -29.35
N MET A 271 1.01 21.15 -29.29
CA MET A 271 -0.28 21.23 -28.61
C MET A 271 -0.56 19.99 -27.79
N ALA A 272 -1.57 20.07 -26.92
CA ALA A 272 -2.12 18.93 -26.21
C ALA A 272 -3.65 19.08 -26.08
N PRO A 273 -4.41 17.97 -26.13
CA PRO A 273 -5.82 17.95 -25.79
C PRO A 273 -6.03 18.49 -24.38
N ARG A 274 -6.97 19.43 -24.21
CA ARG A 274 -7.16 20.16 -22.95
C ARG A 274 -7.63 19.26 -21.82
N ASP A 275 -8.44 18.26 -22.13
CA ASP A 275 -8.92 17.25 -21.20
C ASP A 275 -7.79 16.37 -20.66
N VAL A 276 -6.88 15.91 -21.53
CA VAL A 276 -5.69 15.14 -21.14
C VAL A 276 -4.73 16.01 -20.33
N ALA A 277 -4.44 17.22 -20.82
CA ALA A 277 -3.55 18.18 -20.18
C ALA A 277 -4.00 18.59 -18.76
N LEU A 278 -5.32 18.75 -18.55
CA LEU A 278 -5.90 19.14 -17.26
C LEU A 278 -6.43 17.95 -16.45
N ALA A 279 -6.30 16.71 -16.93
CA ALA A 279 -6.76 15.52 -16.22
C ALA A 279 -6.20 15.41 -14.79
N PRO A 280 -4.89 15.66 -14.54
CA PRO A 280 -4.36 15.62 -13.18
C PRO A 280 -5.03 16.65 -12.24
N LEU A 281 -5.29 17.86 -12.74
CA LEU A 281 -5.97 18.92 -12.00
C LEU A 281 -7.42 18.53 -11.67
N TYR A 282 -8.14 17.95 -12.63
CA TYR A 282 -9.51 17.47 -12.40
C TYR A 282 -9.57 16.29 -11.45
N GLY A 283 -8.61 15.37 -11.49
CA GLY A 283 -8.48 14.28 -10.51
C GLY A 283 -8.31 14.82 -9.09
N TRP A 284 -7.44 15.81 -8.92
CA TRP A 284 -7.23 16.47 -7.64
C TRP A 284 -8.46 17.25 -7.14
N LEU A 285 -9.15 17.96 -8.05
CA LEU A 285 -10.42 18.62 -7.73
C LEU A 285 -11.48 17.62 -7.24
N ARG A 286 -11.63 16.47 -7.91
CA ARG A 286 -12.58 15.41 -7.50
C ARG A 286 -12.25 14.88 -6.11
N ALA A 287 -10.98 14.64 -5.80
CA ALA A 287 -10.55 14.20 -4.47
C ALA A 287 -10.90 15.25 -3.39
N LYS A 288 -10.61 16.53 -3.63
CA LYS A 288 -10.97 17.63 -2.72
C LYS A 288 -12.48 17.80 -2.55
N LEU A 289 -13.25 17.73 -3.63
CA LEU A 289 -14.72 17.77 -3.58
C LEU A 289 -15.29 16.57 -2.83
N GLY A 290 -14.71 15.37 -3.01
CA GLY A 290 -15.06 14.18 -2.25
C GLY A 290 -14.80 14.35 -0.76
N ALA A 291 -13.63 14.87 -0.39
CA ALA A 291 -13.29 15.19 1.00
C ALA A 291 -14.23 16.24 1.59
N PHE A 292 -14.53 17.31 0.84
CA PHE A 292 -15.49 18.34 1.27
C PHE A 292 -16.91 17.77 1.46
N LEU A 293 -17.37 16.91 0.54
CA LEU A 293 -18.65 16.21 0.68
C LEU A 293 -18.66 15.31 1.92
N GLY A 294 -17.55 14.60 2.18
CA GLY A 294 -17.37 13.80 3.39
C GLY A 294 -17.48 14.65 4.67
N ILE A 295 -16.82 15.80 4.72
CA ILE A 295 -16.91 16.75 5.85
C ILE A 295 -18.34 17.27 5.99
N LEU A 296 -19.03 17.57 4.89
CA LEU A 296 -20.40 18.06 4.90
C LEU A 296 -21.38 17.00 5.42
N LEU A 297 -21.22 15.74 4.99
CA LEU A 297 -22.00 14.60 5.50
C LEU A 297 -21.70 14.33 6.98
N LEU A 298 -20.43 14.37 7.38
CA LEU A 298 -20.04 14.22 8.79
C LEU A 298 -20.59 15.35 9.66
N SER A 299 -20.57 16.60 9.16
CA SER A 299 -21.15 17.76 9.85
C SER A 299 -22.68 17.65 9.96
N ALA A 300 -23.35 17.14 8.92
CA ALA A 300 -24.78 16.87 8.96
C ALA A 300 -25.11 15.75 9.95
N LEU A 301 -24.32 14.67 9.98
CA LEU A 301 -24.45 13.58 10.94
C LEU A 301 -24.24 14.08 12.37
N LEU A 302 -23.15 14.82 12.61
CA LEU A 302 -22.86 15.41 13.92
C LEU A 302 -23.96 16.39 14.35
N SER A 303 -24.47 17.21 13.43
CA SER A 303 -25.61 18.10 13.67
C SER A 303 -26.88 17.32 14.04
N ALA A 304 -27.14 16.19 13.38
CA ALA A 304 -28.26 15.31 13.71
C ALA A 304 -28.09 14.65 15.08
N VAL A 305 -26.87 14.19 15.41
CA VAL A 305 -26.53 13.62 16.72
C VAL A 305 -26.68 14.66 17.82
N LEU A 306 -26.11 15.86 17.67
CA LEU A 306 -26.25 16.96 18.63
C LEU A 306 -27.71 17.42 18.77
N ALA A 307 -28.46 17.49 17.67
CA ALA A 307 -29.87 17.82 17.71
C ALA A 307 -30.70 16.75 18.44
N ARG A 308 -30.38 15.46 18.26
CA ARG A 308 -30.99 14.36 19.01
C ARG A 308 -30.60 14.39 20.48
N ARG A 309 -29.33 14.65 20.79
CA ARG A 309 -28.81 14.66 22.16
C ARG A 309 -29.33 15.83 22.99
N TYR A 310 -29.46 17.02 22.40
CA TYR A 310 -29.81 18.22 23.18
C TYR A 310 -31.20 18.77 22.84
N ALA A 311 -31.55 18.87 21.55
CA ALA A 311 -32.77 19.56 21.16
C ALA A 311 -34.04 18.73 21.39
N TYR A 312 -33.95 17.41 21.22
CA TYR A 312 -35.09 16.50 21.43
C TYR A 312 -35.48 16.41 22.92
N PRO A 313 -34.55 16.14 23.87
CA PRO A 313 -34.87 16.16 25.30
C PRO A 313 -35.53 17.46 25.76
N VAL A 314 -34.98 18.61 25.37
CA VAL A 314 -35.53 19.92 25.73
C VAL A 314 -36.94 20.15 25.15
N ARG A 315 -37.21 19.68 23.92
CA ARG A 315 -38.57 19.74 23.34
C ARG A 315 -39.54 18.81 24.05
N SER A 316 -39.10 17.61 24.40
CA SER A 316 -39.89 16.62 25.14
C SER A 316 -40.26 17.16 26.52
N LEU A 317 -39.26 17.67 27.27
CA LEU A 317 -39.46 18.32 28.57
C LEU A 317 -40.45 19.49 28.47
N ARG A 318 -40.33 20.34 27.45
CA ARG A 318 -41.27 21.45 27.20
C ARG A 318 -42.69 20.97 26.88
N ALA A 319 -42.84 19.89 26.12
CA ALA A 319 -44.15 19.36 25.77
C ALA A 319 -44.86 18.78 26.99
N VAL A 320 -44.18 17.95 27.77
CA VAL A 320 -44.72 17.37 29.00
C VAL A 320 -45.00 18.45 30.05
N ALA A 321 -44.12 19.46 30.19
CA ALA A 321 -44.37 20.61 31.07
C ALA A 321 -45.66 21.36 30.75
N ARG A 322 -46.04 21.47 29.46
CA ARG A 322 -47.33 22.06 29.07
C ARG A 322 -48.52 21.18 29.41
N ASN A 323 -48.39 19.86 29.35
CA ASN A 323 -49.47 18.92 29.69
C ASN A 323 -49.69 18.83 31.19
N VAL A 324 -48.60 18.78 31.98
CA VAL A 324 -48.64 18.89 33.44
C VAL A 324 -49.32 20.20 33.86
N GLY A 325 -49.00 21.31 33.20
CA GLY A 325 -49.67 22.61 33.42
C GLY A 325 -51.16 22.66 33.03
N ARG A 326 -51.69 21.65 32.32
CA ARG A 326 -53.11 21.50 31.98
C ARG A 326 -53.84 20.48 32.86
N GLY A 327 -53.17 19.89 33.86
CA GLY A 327 -53.76 18.91 34.78
C GLY A 327 -53.50 17.44 34.41
N GLU A 328 -52.78 17.15 33.32
CA GLU A 328 -52.40 15.78 32.94
C GLU A 328 -51.09 15.36 33.64
N LEU A 329 -51.18 15.07 34.95
CA LEU A 329 -50.03 14.88 35.84
C LEU A 329 -49.31 13.52 35.71
N GLY A 330 -49.87 12.57 34.95
CA GLY A 330 -49.34 11.21 34.80
C GLY A 330 -48.21 11.07 33.78
N GLN A 331 -47.96 12.09 32.95
CA GLN A 331 -46.91 12.03 31.94
C GLN A 331 -45.52 12.26 32.56
N ARG A 332 -44.59 11.36 32.27
CA ARG A 332 -43.19 11.46 32.70
C ARG A 332 -42.28 11.75 31.52
N VAL A 333 -41.21 12.49 31.79
CA VAL A 333 -40.15 12.77 30.83
C VAL A 333 -39.03 11.75 31.05
N SER A 334 -38.88 10.79 30.14
CA SER A 334 -37.74 9.88 30.17
C SER A 334 -36.62 10.40 29.27
N ILE A 335 -35.55 10.89 29.89
CA ILE A 335 -34.32 11.33 29.23
C ILE A 335 -33.17 10.59 29.90
N GLN A 336 -32.42 9.78 29.14
CA GLN A 336 -31.27 9.00 29.63
C GLN A 336 -30.02 9.48 28.90
N THR A 337 -29.54 10.68 29.25
CA THR A 337 -28.36 11.29 28.63
C THR A 337 -27.13 11.26 29.50
N GLY A 338 -27.25 10.94 30.80
CA GLY A 338 -26.14 10.89 31.76
C GLY A 338 -25.50 12.25 32.05
N ASP A 339 -26.19 13.34 31.69
CA ASP A 339 -25.73 14.72 31.83
C ASP A 339 -26.81 15.58 32.51
N GLU A 340 -26.61 16.90 32.54
CA GLU A 340 -27.48 17.85 33.25
C GLU A 340 -28.93 17.84 32.71
N LEU A 341 -29.16 17.34 31.47
CA LEU A 341 -30.52 17.19 30.94
C LEU A 341 -31.27 16.01 31.56
N GLN A 342 -30.55 14.95 31.95
CA GLN A 342 -31.15 13.84 32.69
C GLN A 342 -31.49 14.29 34.11
N GLU A 343 -30.58 14.97 34.80
CA GLU A 343 -30.84 15.52 36.14
C GLU A 343 -32.05 16.47 36.13
N LEU A 344 -32.15 17.32 35.10
CA LEU A 344 -33.31 18.21 34.93
C LEU A 344 -34.61 17.45 34.68
N ALA A 345 -34.56 16.35 33.92
CA ALA A 345 -35.73 15.50 33.67
C ALA A 345 -36.16 14.74 34.93
N GLU A 346 -35.20 14.27 35.72
CA GLU A 346 -35.42 13.61 37.01
C GLU A 346 -36.03 14.58 38.02
N ALA A 347 -35.47 15.78 38.18
CA ALA A 347 -36.02 16.83 39.03
C ALA A 347 -37.44 17.26 38.58
N PHE A 348 -37.68 17.35 37.27
CA PHE A 348 -39.01 17.66 36.72
C PHE A 348 -40.01 16.53 36.99
N ASN A 349 -39.61 15.27 36.80
CA ASN A 349 -40.42 14.10 37.11
C ASN A 349 -40.73 14.01 38.62
N GLU A 350 -39.76 14.34 39.46
CA GLU A 350 -39.94 14.36 40.91
C GLU A 350 -40.98 15.41 41.30
N MET A 351 -40.89 16.63 40.76
CA MET A 351 -41.91 17.67 40.96
C MET A 351 -43.28 17.22 40.46
N SER A 352 -43.40 16.70 39.22
CA SER A 352 -44.68 16.22 38.69
C SER A 352 -45.25 15.07 39.51
N SER A 353 -44.39 14.15 39.99
CA SER A 353 -44.78 13.06 40.86
C SER A 353 -45.19 13.54 42.25
N ARG A 354 -44.59 14.62 42.78
CA ARG A 354 -45.03 15.24 44.05
C ARG A 354 -46.38 15.92 43.89
N VAL A 355 -46.63 16.60 42.76
CA VAL A 355 -47.92 17.23 42.44
C VAL A 355 -49.00 16.16 42.19
N ALA A 356 -48.69 15.10 41.44
CA ALA A 356 -49.57 13.94 41.23
C ALA A 356 -49.84 13.19 42.54
N ARG A 357 -48.83 12.99 43.39
CA ARG A 357 -49.02 12.38 44.72
C ARG A 357 -49.90 13.25 45.59
N ARG A 358 -49.74 14.57 45.61
CA ARG A 358 -50.61 15.46 46.39
C ARG A 358 -52.06 15.39 45.93
N GLN A 359 -52.28 15.30 44.61
CA GLN A 359 -53.63 15.20 44.02
C GLN A 359 -54.25 13.81 44.25
N ALA A 360 -53.46 12.74 44.05
CA ALA A 360 -53.88 11.37 44.28
C ALA A 360 -54.02 11.03 45.78
N GLU A 361 -53.28 11.66 46.68
CA GLU A 361 -53.43 11.52 48.14
C GLU A 361 -54.80 12.05 48.59
N VAL A 362 -55.32 13.09 47.92
CA VAL A 362 -56.68 13.61 48.18
C VAL A 362 -57.77 12.68 47.61
N ASP A 363 -57.55 12.08 46.44
CA ASP A 363 -58.52 11.19 45.80
C ASP A 363 -58.47 9.74 46.35
N ALA A 364 -57.28 9.27 46.76
CA ALA A 364 -57.03 7.92 47.31
C ALA A 364 -57.58 7.76 48.73
N LEU A 365 -57.51 8.78 49.60
CA LEU A 365 -58.09 8.71 50.95
C LEU A 365 -59.58 8.29 50.96
N ARG A 366 -60.30 8.46 49.84
CA ARG A 366 -61.71 8.06 49.67
C ARG A 366 -61.92 6.65 49.11
N GLU A 367 -60.99 6.09 48.31
CA GLU A 367 -61.09 4.72 47.77
C GLU A 367 -60.26 3.68 48.56
N GLU A 368 -59.25 4.15 49.30
CA GLU A 368 -58.28 3.35 50.05
C GLU A 368 -58.92 2.59 51.22
N ALA A 369 -59.99 3.13 51.82
CA ALA A 369 -60.70 2.47 52.93
C ALA A 369 -61.42 1.16 52.51
N GLU A 370 -61.86 1.02 51.26
CA GLU A 370 -62.63 -0.14 50.79
C GLU A 370 -61.76 -1.20 50.09
N ARG A 371 -60.69 -0.81 49.40
CA ARG A 371 -59.73 -1.77 48.81
C ARG A 371 -58.81 -2.42 49.84
N HIS A 372 -58.44 -1.73 50.91
CA HIS A 372 -57.46 -2.21 51.89
C HIS A 372 -57.84 -3.53 52.57
N ALA A 373 -59.14 -3.84 52.71
CA ALA A 373 -59.58 -5.10 53.30
C ALA A 373 -59.44 -6.29 52.33
N SER A 374 -59.85 -6.14 51.06
CA SER A 374 -59.77 -7.24 50.07
C SER A 374 -58.37 -7.42 49.48
N GLN A 375 -57.58 -6.34 49.40
CA GLN A 375 -56.22 -6.38 48.87
C GLN A 375 -55.25 -7.02 49.86
N ARG A 376 -55.45 -6.88 51.19
CA ARG A 376 -54.58 -7.51 52.20
C ARG A 376 -54.56 -9.03 52.10
N ASP A 377 -55.74 -9.63 51.97
CA ASP A 377 -55.89 -11.10 51.90
C ASP A 377 -55.40 -11.65 50.55
N ALA A 378 -55.61 -10.93 49.45
CA ALA A 378 -55.08 -11.28 48.13
C ALA A 378 -53.55 -11.08 48.02
N ILE A 379 -52.99 -10.04 48.62
CA ILE A 379 -51.54 -9.79 48.66
C ILE A 379 -50.85 -10.96 49.36
N ILE A 380 -51.24 -11.30 50.59
CA ILE A 380 -50.60 -12.37 51.38
C ILE A 380 -50.68 -13.73 50.65
N ALA A 381 -51.80 -14.03 49.99
CA ALA A 381 -51.98 -15.27 49.22
C ALA A 381 -51.14 -15.34 47.93
N SER A 382 -50.77 -14.19 47.35
CA SER A 382 -49.98 -14.07 46.11
C SER A 382 -48.47 -13.98 46.33
N VAL A 383 -48.02 -13.74 47.57
CA VAL A 383 -46.59 -13.67 47.90
C VAL A 383 -45.93 -15.03 47.59
N PRO A 384 -44.91 -15.08 46.72
CA PRO A 384 -44.24 -16.33 46.34
C PRO A 384 -43.37 -16.89 47.48
N ASP A 385 -42.93 -16.06 48.42
CA ASP A 385 -42.18 -16.46 49.61
C ASP A 385 -43.09 -17.07 50.66
N ALA A 386 -42.55 -18.04 51.40
CA ALA A 386 -43.29 -18.75 52.43
C ALA A 386 -43.37 -17.90 53.70
N ILE A 387 -44.59 -17.48 54.08
CA ILE A 387 -44.85 -16.75 55.33
C ILE A 387 -45.48 -17.72 56.33
N PHE A 388 -44.95 -17.72 57.55
CA PHE A 388 -45.43 -18.51 58.68
C PHE A 388 -45.69 -17.59 59.88
N LEU A 389 -46.88 -17.71 60.48
CA LEU A 389 -47.25 -17.03 61.72
C LEU A 389 -47.41 -18.04 62.83
N ILE A 390 -46.72 -17.82 63.94
CA ILE A 390 -46.58 -18.81 65.01
C ILE A 390 -46.94 -18.18 66.35
N SER A 391 -47.68 -18.90 67.18
CA SER A 391 -48.13 -18.42 68.49
C SER A 391 -47.04 -18.54 69.57
N PRO A 392 -47.19 -17.83 70.70
CA PRO A 392 -46.26 -17.91 71.83
C PRO A 392 -46.14 -19.30 72.48
N ASP A 393 -47.10 -20.21 72.24
CA ASP A 393 -47.04 -21.61 72.66
C ASP A 393 -46.38 -22.54 71.62
N GLY A 394 -45.74 -21.98 70.58
CA GLY A 394 -44.94 -22.71 69.60
C GLY A 394 -45.74 -23.39 68.48
N ARG A 395 -47.01 -23.02 68.28
CA ARG A 395 -47.86 -23.62 67.23
C ARG A 395 -47.93 -22.75 65.99
N LEU A 396 -47.88 -23.39 64.82
CA LEU A 396 -48.08 -22.70 63.55
C LEU A 396 -49.56 -22.29 63.41
N CYS A 397 -49.84 -21.00 63.59
CA CYS A 397 -51.18 -20.41 63.55
C CYS A 397 -51.69 -20.25 62.13
N ASP A 398 -50.84 -19.76 61.25
CA ASP A 398 -51.21 -19.46 59.87
C ASP A 398 -50.00 -19.57 58.95
N ALA A 399 -50.28 -19.81 57.66
CA ALA A 399 -49.28 -19.80 56.62
C ALA A 399 -49.92 -19.40 55.29
N ASN A 400 -49.19 -18.67 54.47
CA ASN A 400 -49.66 -18.38 53.12
C ASN A 400 -49.56 -19.64 52.22
N PRO A 401 -50.19 -19.66 51.04
CA PRO A 401 -50.15 -20.82 50.14
C PRO A 401 -48.73 -21.28 49.75
N ALA A 402 -47.77 -20.35 49.69
CA ALA A 402 -46.35 -20.67 49.47
C ALA A 402 -45.73 -21.42 50.66
N GLY A 403 -46.01 -21.00 51.90
CA GLY A 403 -45.57 -21.70 53.11
C GLY A 403 -46.15 -23.10 53.23
N CYS A 404 -47.42 -23.28 52.88
CA CYS A 404 -48.05 -24.60 52.86
C CYS A 404 -47.38 -25.54 51.82
N ARG A 405 -47.00 -25.04 50.64
CA ARG A 405 -46.24 -25.80 49.63
C ARG A 405 -44.83 -26.15 50.09
N LEU A 406 -44.12 -25.22 50.74
CA LEU A 406 -42.75 -25.42 51.21
C LEU A 406 -42.67 -26.53 52.27
N LEU A 407 -43.66 -26.62 53.16
CA LEU A 407 -43.79 -27.71 54.15
C LEU A 407 -44.39 -29.01 53.57
N GLY A 408 -44.77 -29.01 52.29
CA GLY A 408 -45.30 -30.18 51.58
C GLY A 408 -46.81 -30.44 51.73
N PHE A 409 -47.59 -29.47 52.22
CA PHE A 409 -49.05 -29.56 52.36
C PHE A 409 -49.81 -29.11 51.10
N LYS A 410 -51.00 -29.68 50.88
CA LYS A 410 -51.89 -29.33 49.75
C LYS A 410 -52.69 -28.05 50.01
N ASP A 411 -53.02 -27.76 51.26
CA ASP A 411 -53.71 -26.56 51.70
C ASP A 411 -53.32 -26.23 53.15
N CYS A 412 -53.72 -25.05 53.61
CA CYS A 412 -53.41 -24.54 54.94
C CYS A 412 -54.46 -24.97 55.99
N SER A 413 -55.35 -25.91 55.67
CA SER A 413 -56.39 -26.38 56.59
C SER A 413 -55.88 -27.36 57.67
N SER A 414 -54.65 -27.83 57.52
CA SER A 414 -53.98 -28.78 58.43
C SER A 414 -53.06 -28.12 59.46
N LEU A 415 -53.13 -26.79 59.60
CA LEU A 415 -52.32 -25.99 60.54
C LEU A 415 -52.81 -26.12 62.00
N GLY A 416 -51.96 -25.80 62.99
CA GLY A 416 -52.30 -25.87 64.42
C GLY A 416 -51.59 -26.96 65.25
N ARG A 417 -50.72 -27.78 64.64
CA ARG A 417 -49.81 -28.70 65.37
C ARG A 417 -48.59 -27.94 65.93
N PRO A 418 -47.93 -28.44 66.99
CA PRO A 418 -46.67 -27.89 67.48
C PRO A 418 -45.62 -27.86 66.36
N LEU A 419 -44.82 -26.78 66.25
CA LEU A 419 -43.86 -26.66 65.16
C LEU A 419 -42.79 -27.77 65.19
N GLU A 420 -42.47 -28.31 66.37
CA GLU A 420 -41.46 -29.37 66.53
C GLU A 420 -41.77 -30.59 65.64
N GLU A 421 -43.04 -30.95 65.46
CA GLU A 421 -43.46 -32.09 64.63
C GLU A 421 -43.19 -31.87 63.12
N TYR A 422 -43.18 -30.61 62.68
CA TYR A 422 -42.84 -30.25 61.30
C TYR A 422 -41.34 -30.17 61.06
N LEU A 423 -40.58 -29.75 62.08
CA LEU A 423 -39.12 -29.64 62.08
C LEU A 423 -38.44 -31.01 62.13
N GLU A 424 -39.01 -32.02 62.79
CA GLU A 424 -38.49 -33.40 62.77
C GLU A 424 -38.46 -34.01 61.36
N ARG A 425 -39.32 -33.54 60.45
CA ARG A 425 -39.41 -34.00 59.05
C ARG A 425 -38.55 -33.19 58.08
N HIS A 426 -38.02 -32.04 58.50
CA HIS A 426 -37.31 -31.08 57.65
C HIS A 426 -35.99 -30.67 58.33
N CYS A 427 -34.85 -31.10 57.80
CA CYS A 427 -33.56 -30.82 58.43
C CYS A 427 -33.02 -29.46 57.97
N PHE A 428 -32.92 -28.50 58.89
CA PHE A 428 -32.18 -27.26 58.70
C PHE A 428 -30.71 -27.44 59.09
N ARG A 429 -29.81 -26.96 58.23
CA ARG A 429 -28.37 -26.91 58.47
C ARG A 429 -27.86 -25.51 58.18
N HIS A 430 -26.83 -25.08 58.88
CA HIS A 430 -26.06 -23.92 58.45
C HIS A 430 -25.36 -24.22 57.11
N LEU A 431 -24.87 -23.20 56.42
CA LEU A 431 -24.20 -23.34 55.12
C LEU A 431 -22.96 -24.23 55.16
N ASP A 432 -22.31 -24.32 56.33
CA ASP A 432 -21.14 -25.19 56.63
C ASP A 432 -21.52 -26.67 56.88
N GLY A 433 -22.82 -27.00 56.88
CA GLY A 433 -23.33 -28.36 57.03
C GLY A 433 -23.63 -28.79 58.47
N ARG A 434 -23.34 -27.96 59.49
CA ARG A 434 -23.70 -28.29 60.88
C ARG A 434 -25.22 -28.20 61.09
N PRO A 435 -25.85 -29.12 61.86
CA PRO A 435 -27.27 -29.02 62.18
C PRO A 435 -27.58 -27.75 62.97
N VAL A 436 -28.71 -27.10 62.69
CA VAL A 436 -29.16 -25.94 63.48
C VAL A 436 -29.75 -26.44 64.79
N GLU A 437 -29.23 -25.97 65.93
CA GLU A 437 -29.76 -26.33 67.25
C GLU A 437 -31.13 -25.67 67.50
N LEU A 438 -31.95 -26.26 68.37
CA LEU A 438 -33.32 -25.78 68.63
C LEU A 438 -33.35 -24.31 69.09
N ALA A 439 -32.41 -23.89 69.92
CA ALA A 439 -32.27 -22.50 70.40
C ALA A 439 -31.83 -21.52 69.29
N GLU A 440 -31.15 -22.01 68.26
CA GLU A 440 -30.69 -21.22 67.11
C GLU A 440 -31.73 -21.18 65.97
N MET A 441 -32.80 -21.97 66.07
CA MET A 441 -33.83 -22.02 65.05
C MET A 441 -34.44 -20.62 64.84
N PRO A 442 -34.58 -20.16 63.59
CA PRO A 442 -35.16 -18.84 63.27
C PRO A 442 -36.49 -18.58 63.99
N LEU A 443 -37.34 -19.60 64.13
CA LEU A 443 -38.57 -19.46 64.90
C LEU A 443 -38.31 -19.08 66.36
N GLN A 444 -37.46 -19.82 67.07
CA GLN A 444 -37.25 -19.61 68.51
C GLN A 444 -36.66 -18.23 68.78
N ARG A 445 -35.80 -17.76 67.88
CA ARG A 445 -35.23 -16.41 67.90
C ARG A 445 -36.33 -15.34 67.79
N ALA A 446 -37.26 -15.49 66.85
CA ALA A 446 -38.38 -14.55 66.69
C ALA A 446 -39.29 -14.52 67.94
N LEU A 447 -39.61 -15.67 68.53
CA LEU A 447 -40.43 -15.75 69.75
C LEU A 447 -39.72 -15.27 71.01
N ALA A 448 -38.39 -15.37 71.07
CA ALA A 448 -37.56 -14.76 72.11
C ALA A 448 -37.49 -13.22 72.00
N GLY A 449 -38.09 -12.65 70.94
CA GLY A 449 -38.16 -11.22 70.72
C GLY A 449 -37.07 -10.66 69.81
N GLU A 450 -36.26 -11.51 69.19
CA GLU A 450 -35.20 -11.14 68.26
C GLU A 450 -35.78 -10.85 66.87
N THR A 451 -35.31 -9.79 66.22
CA THR A 451 -35.57 -9.55 64.79
C THR A 451 -34.30 -9.79 64.02
N PHE A 452 -34.38 -10.61 62.98
CA PHE A 452 -33.23 -10.96 62.14
C PHE A 452 -33.65 -11.03 60.68
N THR A 453 -32.70 -10.76 59.81
CA THR A 453 -32.89 -10.82 58.35
C THR A 453 -31.72 -11.57 57.73
N ASP A 454 -31.95 -12.13 56.55
CA ASP A 454 -30.97 -12.79 55.70
C ASP A 454 -30.20 -13.93 56.39
N VAL A 455 -30.89 -14.68 57.24
CA VAL A 455 -30.32 -15.89 57.83
C VAL A 455 -30.42 -17.01 56.80
N GLU A 456 -29.30 -17.27 56.14
CA GLU A 456 -29.19 -18.29 55.09
C GLU A 456 -28.98 -19.69 55.69
N LEU A 457 -29.88 -20.60 55.35
CA LEU A 457 -29.82 -22.00 55.80
C LEU A 457 -30.01 -22.96 54.63
N ARG A 458 -29.46 -24.16 54.78
CA ARG A 458 -29.77 -25.30 53.92
C ARG A 458 -30.98 -26.02 54.49
N LEU A 459 -32.07 -26.05 53.73
CA LEU A 459 -33.29 -26.75 54.05
C LEU A 459 -33.37 -28.03 53.24
N ARG A 460 -33.42 -29.18 53.93
CA ARG A 460 -33.82 -30.45 53.31
C ARG A 460 -35.29 -30.70 53.52
N THR A 461 -36.06 -30.75 52.43
CA THR A 461 -37.51 -30.98 52.47
C THR A 461 -37.86 -32.42 52.86
N ALA A 462 -39.10 -32.66 53.31
CA ALA A 462 -39.59 -34.02 53.62
C ALA A 462 -39.55 -34.99 52.42
N LYS A 463 -39.45 -34.49 51.17
CA LYS A 463 -39.26 -35.29 49.95
C LYS A 463 -37.79 -35.59 49.62
N GLY A 464 -36.86 -35.07 50.41
CA GLY A 464 -35.42 -35.26 50.27
C GLY A 464 -34.70 -34.22 49.41
N GLU A 465 -35.41 -33.26 48.81
CA GLU A 465 -34.82 -32.15 48.03
C GLU A 465 -34.07 -31.18 48.96
N GLU A 466 -32.85 -30.79 48.60
CA GLU A 466 -32.12 -29.70 49.27
C GLU A 466 -32.42 -28.36 48.58
N ARG A 467 -32.71 -27.34 49.38
CA ARG A 467 -32.96 -25.96 48.94
C ARG A 467 -32.13 -24.99 49.76
N LEU A 468 -31.67 -23.92 49.13
CA LEU A 468 -31.01 -22.81 49.82
C LEU A 468 -32.07 -21.75 50.12
N VAL A 469 -32.26 -21.44 51.39
CA VAL A 469 -33.30 -20.51 51.82
C VAL A 469 -32.72 -19.36 52.62
N SER A 470 -33.21 -18.15 52.36
CA SER A 470 -32.97 -16.98 53.21
C SER A 470 -34.17 -16.75 54.11
N ILE A 471 -33.93 -16.67 55.42
CA ILE A 471 -34.98 -16.60 56.43
C ILE A 471 -34.92 -15.29 57.19
N ASN A 472 -36.05 -14.58 57.19
CA ASN A 472 -36.29 -13.38 57.98
C ASN A 472 -37.27 -13.71 59.09
N GLY A 473 -37.08 -13.13 60.27
CA GLY A 473 -37.98 -13.36 61.39
C GLY A 473 -38.11 -12.17 62.32
N ALA A 474 -39.32 -11.96 62.84
CA ALA A 474 -39.62 -10.88 63.77
C ALA A 474 -40.76 -11.24 64.74
N PRO A 475 -40.74 -10.73 65.98
CA PRO A 475 -41.89 -10.79 66.87
C PRO A 475 -42.96 -9.78 66.48
N VAL A 476 -44.20 -10.23 66.34
CA VAL A 476 -45.38 -9.36 66.24
C VAL A 476 -45.83 -9.01 67.66
N ARG A 477 -45.93 -7.71 67.97
CA ARG A 477 -46.29 -7.20 69.30
C ARG A 477 -47.65 -6.50 69.28
N ASN A 478 -48.39 -6.61 70.38
CA ASN A 478 -49.59 -5.81 70.60
C ASN A 478 -49.25 -4.37 71.05
N SER A 479 -50.25 -3.51 71.18
CA SER A 479 -50.10 -2.11 71.63
C SER A 479 -49.57 -1.97 73.06
N ALA A 480 -49.54 -3.05 73.85
CA ALA A 480 -48.95 -3.12 75.19
C ALA A 480 -47.49 -3.66 75.18
N GLY A 481 -46.91 -3.90 74.00
CA GLY A 481 -45.52 -4.36 73.83
C GLY A 481 -45.28 -5.86 74.02
N GLN A 482 -46.33 -6.63 74.33
CA GLN A 482 -46.25 -8.08 74.49
C GLN A 482 -46.20 -8.78 73.13
N ILE A 483 -45.35 -9.81 73.00
CA ILE A 483 -45.26 -10.64 71.79
C ILE A 483 -46.52 -11.48 71.70
N ILE A 484 -47.26 -11.33 70.60
CA ILE A 484 -48.51 -12.05 70.33
C ILE A 484 -48.33 -13.12 69.25
N LEU A 485 -47.37 -12.96 68.34
CA LEU A 485 -46.98 -13.95 67.33
C LEU A 485 -45.49 -13.81 67.00
N GLY A 486 -44.86 -14.86 66.49
CA GLY A 486 -43.62 -14.80 65.71
C GLY A 486 -43.95 -14.93 64.23
N GLU A 487 -43.43 -14.02 63.41
CA GLU A 487 -43.53 -14.08 61.95
C GLU A 487 -42.18 -14.54 61.37
N ILE A 488 -42.23 -15.51 60.46
CA ILE A 488 -41.08 -16.00 59.71
C ILE A 488 -41.39 -15.96 58.22
N VAL A 489 -40.50 -15.36 57.43
CA VAL A 489 -40.57 -15.33 55.97
C VAL A 489 -39.37 -16.09 55.41
N VAL A 490 -39.64 -17.08 54.56
CA VAL A 490 -38.64 -17.96 53.96
C VAL A 490 -38.63 -17.76 52.45
N HIS A 491 -37.51 -17.26 51.92
CA HIS A 491 -37.28 -17.02 50.50
C HIS A 491 -36.44 -18.17 49.92
N ASP A 492 -36.89 -18.76 48.81
CA ASP A 492 -36.10 -19.75 48.07
C ASP A 492 -35.13 -19.01 47.14
N ILE A 493 -33.84 -19.04 47.47
CA ILE A 493 -32.79 -18.33 46.72
C ILE A 493 -31.99 -19.26 45.81
N THR A 494 -32.45 -20.50 45.62
CA THR A 494 -31.72 -21.55 44.90
C THR A 494 -31.44 -21.19 43.44
N GLU A 495 -32.45 -20.77 42.66
CA GLU A 495 -32.31 -20.43 41.23
C GLU A 495 -31.56 -19.10 41.02
N ARG A 496 -31.83 -18.12 41.90
CA ARG A 496 -31.18 -16.80 41.84
C ARG A 496 -29.67 -16.91 42.04
N MET A 497 -29.23 -17.66 43.06
CA MET A 497 -27.80 -17.85 43.32
C MET A 497 -27.09 -18.56 42.16
N GLN A 498 -27.76 -19.50 41.48
CA GLN A 498 -27.19 -20.21 40.32
C GLN A 498 -27.04 -19.31 39.09
N VAL A 499 -28.03 -18.45 38.80
CA VAL A 499 -27.98 -17.52 37.64
C VAL A 499 -26.97 -16.40 37.87
N GLU A 500 -26.88 -15.88 39.08
CA GLU A 500 -25.98 -14.78 39.45
C GLU A 500 -24.51 -15.25 39.40
N GLU A 501 -24.24 -16.49 39.81
CA GLU A 501 -22.91 -17.11 39.71
C GLU A 501 -22.50 -17.35 38.23
N GLU A 502 -23.38 -17.86 37.38
CA GLU A 502 -23.07 -18.08 35.95
C GLU A 502 -22.86 -16.76 35.19
N ARG A 503 -23.66 -15.73 35.48
CA ARG A 503 -23.53 -14.41 34.86
C ARG A 503 -22.20 -13.74 35.22
N THR A 504 -21.79 -13.84 36.49
CA THR A 504 -20.52 -13.29 36.97
C THR A 504 -19.34 -13.95 36.26
N ARG A 505 -19.36 -15.29 36.11
CA ARG A 505 -18.32 -16.03 35.39
C ARG A 505 -18.23 -15.67 33.89
N LEU A 506 -19.35 -15.45 33.21
CA LEU A 506 -19.35 -15.05 31.79
C LEU A 506 -18.79 -13.65 31.58
N LEU A 507 -19.18 -12.68 32.42
CA LEU A 507 -18.67 -11.31 32.39
C LEU A 507 -17.16 -11.26 32.65
N GLU A 508 -16.67 -12.03 33.62
CA GLU A 508 -15.23 -12.13 33.91
C GLU A 508 -14.45 -12.67 32.70
N ARG A 509 -14.98 -13.69 32.01
CA ARG A 509 -14.36 -14.25 30.80
C ARG A 509 -14.31 -13.24 29.66
N GLU A 510 -15.38 -12.49 29.41
CA GLU A 510 -15.43 -11.48 28.34
C GLU A 510 -14.49 -10.30 28.63
N LEU A 511 -14.45 -9.83 29.88
CA LEU A 511 -13.54 -8.77 30.33
C LEU A 511 -12.07 -9.20 30.25
N ALA A 512 -11.76 -10.47 30.50
CA ALA A 512 -10.41 -11.00 30.34
C ALA A 512 -9.97 -11.00 28.87
N LEU A 513 -10.81 -11.50 27.95
CA LEU A 513 -10.51 -11.46 26.50
C LEU A 513 -10.35 -10.03 25.98
N SER A 514 -11.22 -9.11 26.40
CA SER A 514 -11.14 -7.70 26.00
C SER A 514 -9.86 -7.04 26.48
N ARG A 515 -9.41 -7.32 27.71
CA ARG A 515 -8.15 -6.80 28.26
C ARG A 515 -6.94 -7.29 27.48
N VAL A 516 -6.87 -8.60 27.20
CA VAL A 516 -5.79 -9.21 26.41
C VAL A 516 -5.77 -8.60 25.00
N SER A 517 -6.92 -8.49 24.34
CA SER A 517 -7.01 -7.89 23.00
C SER A 517 -6.52 -6.44 22.97
N GLN A 518 -6.95 -5.59 23.92
CA GLN A 518 -6.53 -4.18 23.97
C GLN A 518 -5.03 -4.03 24.18
N ALA A 519 -4.43 -4.85 25.06
CA ALA A 519 -2.99 -4.83 25.29
C ALA A 519 -2.21 -5.18 24.02
N LEU A 520 -2.69 -6.11 23.20
CA LEU A 520 -2.02 -6.56 21.97
C LEU A 520 -2.19 -5.61 20.78
N VAL A 521 -3.28 -4.82 20.72
CA VAL A 521 -3.51 -3.90 19.59
C VAL A 521 -2.44 -2.82 19.52
N MET A 522 -1.99 -2.32 20.67
CA MET A 522 -1.04 -1.19 20.76
C MET A 522 0.41 -1.60 20.49
N GLU A 523 0.75 -2.88 20.65
CA GLU A 523 2.13 -3.34 20.54
C GLU A 523 2.51 -3.67 19.10
N VAL A 524 3.68 -3.19 18.68
CA VAL A 524 4.25 -3.38 17.34
C VAL A 524 5.64 -4.02 17.38
N GLU A 525 6.24 -4.10 18.56
CA GLU A 525 7.54 -4.74 18.79
C GLU A 525 7.33 -6.18 19.25
N LEU A 526 8.02 -7.13 18.60
CA LEU A 526 7.88 -8.56 18.83
C LEU A 526 8.16 -8.94 20.30
N GLU A 527 9.17 -8.33 20.90
CA GLU A 527 9.58 -8.55 22.30
C GLU A 527 8.52 -8.10 23.30
N ARG A 528 7.85 -6.97 23.03
CA ARG A 528 6.76 -6.47 23.87
C ARG A 528 5.51 -7.32 23.73
N VAL A 529 5.19 -7.74 22.51
CA VAL A 529 4.10 -8.69 22.26
C VAL A 529 4.36 -10.00 23.02
N ALA A 530 5.60 -10.50 23.00
CA ALA A 530 5.99 -11.69 23.74
C ALA A 530 5.82 -11.53 25.26
N HIS A 531 6.27 -10.40 25.80
CA HIS A 531 6.18 -10.09 27.22
C HIS A 531 4.73 -10.01 27.69
N VAL A 532 3.89 -9.26 26.97
CA VAL A 532 2.45 -9.15 27.24
C VAL A 532 1.77 -10.51 27.11
N ALA A 533 2.10 -11.29 26.07
CA ALA A 533 1.52 -12.62 25.89
C ALA A 533 1.83 -13.55 27.07
N ILE A 534 3.08 -13.53 27.54
CA ILE A 534 3.51 -14.33 28.69
C ILE A 534 2.82 -13.86 29.97
N GLU A 535 2.84 -12.56 30.27
CA GLU A 535 2.24 -12.01 31.50
C GLU A 535 0.74 -12.30 31.57
N GLN A 536 0.03 -12.06 30.46
CA GLN A 536 -1.41 -12.34 30.38
C GLN A 536 -1.69 -13.84 30.45
N SER A 537 -0.82 -14.68 29.89
CA SER A 537 -0.93 -16.13 30.01
C SER A 537 -0.75 -16.57 31.46
N LEU A 538 0.25 -16.08 32.19
CA LEU A 538 0.45 -16.41 33.60
C LEU A 538 -0.77 -16.07 34.45
N GLN A 539 -1.35 -14.87 34.25
CA GLN A 539 -2.54 -14.43 34.99
C GLN A 539 -3.80 -15.22 34.60
N ALA A 540 -4.02 -15.44 33.30
CA ALA A 540 -5.23 -16.07 32.79
C ALA A 540 -5.24 -17.59 32.96
N LEU A 541 -4.06 -18.22 32.92
CA LEU A 541 -3.87 -19.65 33.17
C LEU A 541 -3.60 -19.96 34.63
N GLY A 542 -3.23 -18.98 35.47
CA GLY A 542 -2.66 -19.30 36.79
C GLY A 542 -1.42 -20.21 36.63
N ALA A 543 -0.56 -19.88 35.68
CA ALA A 543 0.67 -20.61 35.41
C ALA A 543 1.82 -19.99 36.21
N ASP A 544 2.76 -20.82 36.66
CA ASP A 544 3.94 -20.39 37.41
C ASP A 544 5.08 -19.96 36.49
N ALA A 545 5.15 -20.57 35.30
CA ALA A 545 6.11 -20.24 34.26
C ALA A 545 5.50 -20.35 32.87
N ALA A 546 6.07 -19.63 31.91
CA ALA A 546 5.68 -19.72 30.51
C ALA A 546 6.84 -19.39 29.58
N GLY A 547 6.82 -19.97 28.39
CA GLY A 547 7.73 -19.66 27.30
C GLY A 547 6.99 -19.50 25.98
N LEU A 548 7.48 -18.60 25.13
CA LEU A 548 6.94 -18.34 23.81
C LEU A 548 8.05 -18.57 22.77
N TRP A 549 7.81 -19.51 21.88
CA TRP A 549 8.71 -19.84 20.78
C TRP A 549 8.07 -19.50 19.44
N LEU A 550 8.83 -18.91 18.52
CA LEU A 550 8.38 -18.66 17.14
C LEU A 550 8.95 -19.68 16.17
N ALA A 551 8.15 -20.03 15.16
CA ALA A 551 8.63 -20.82 14.04
C ALA A 551 9.58 -19.99 13.16
N LYS A 552 10.76 -20.55 12.85
CA LYS A 552 11.67 -19.97 11.87
C LYS A 552 11.11 -20.10 10.44
N PRO A 553 11.55 -19.28 9.48
CA PRO A 553 11.08 -19.34 8.09
C PRO A 553 11.31 -20.68 7.39
N ASP A 554 12.30 -21.46 7.84
CA ASP A 554 12.58 -22.81 7.34
C ASP A 554 11.54 -23.85 7.79
N HIS A 555 10.65 -23.49 8.72
CA HIS A 555 9.68 -24.38 9.36
C HIS A 555 10.29 -25.68 9.91
N GLN A 556 11.57 -25.66 10.31
CA GLN A 556 12.25 -26.82 10.91
C GLN A 556 12.59 -26.60 12.38
N GLN A 557 12.62 -25.34 12.82
CA GLN A 557 13.05 -24.96 14.17
C GLN A 557 12.12 -23.93 14.80
N LEU A 558 12.07 -23.97 16.12
CA LEU A 558 11.43 -23.01 17.00
C LEU A 558 12.51 -22.19 17.73
N SER A 559 12.35 -20.87 17.82
CA SER A 559 13.26 -19.97 18.53
C SER A 559 12.53 -19.32 19.70
N LEU A 560 13.12 -19.38 20.90
CA LEU A 560 12.57 -18.73 22.08
C LEU A 560 12.69 -17.20 21.93
N ILE A 561 11.56 -16.49 22.06
CA ILE A 561 11.51 -15.02 22.00
C ILE A 561 11.17 -14.36 23.33
N GLY A 562 10.62 -15.13 24.27
CA GLY A 562 10.33 -14.67 25.61
C GLY A 562 10.05 -15.82 26.56
N SER A 563 10.42 -15.66 27.82
CA SER A 563 10.10 -16.61 28.88
C SER A 563 10.00 -15.93 30.23
N TYR A 564 9.18 -16.48 31.12
CA TYR A 564 9.08 -16.12 32.52
C TYR A 564 9.05 -17.39 33.38
N GLY A 565 9.66 -17.35 34.56
CA GLY A 565 9.68 -18.48 35.50
C GLY A 565 10.59 -19.66 35.12
N LEU A 566 11.33 -19.59 34.01
CA LEU A 566 12.33 -20.59 33.62
C LEU A 566 13.74 -20.19 34.08
N ALA A 567 14.48 -21.11 34.67
CA ALA A 567 15.88 -20.91 35.03
C ALA A 567 16.77 -20.63 33.81
N GLN A 568 17.83 -19.86 34.03
CA GLN A 568 18.72 -19.41 32.95
C GLN A 568 19.32 -20.57 32.15
N LYS A 569 19.76 -21.63 32.83
CA LYS A 569 20.34 -22.82 32.19
C LYS A 569 19.35 -23.49 31.22
N ILE A 570 18.11 -23.68 31.65
CA ILE A 570 17.04 -24.25 30.82
C ILE A 570 16.73 -23.33 29.64
N ARG A 571 16.72 -22.01 29.86
CA ARG A 571 16.48 -21.02 28.81
C ARG A 571 17.51 -21.11 27.68
N GLU A 572 18.79 -21.25 28.05
CA GLU A 572 19.89 -21.42 27.09
C GLU A 572 19.78 -22.78 26.36
N ASP A 573 19.48 -23.87 27.07
CA ASP A 573 19.26 -25.20 26.49
C ASP A 573 18.05 -25.25 25.54
N LEU A 574 17.04 -24.40 25.76
CA LEU A 574 15.80 -24.33 24.98
C LEU A 574 15.71 -23.10 24.07
N GLN A 575 16.82 -22.40 23.85
CA GLN A 575 16.88 -21.20 23.01
C GLN A 575 16.43 -21.51 21.57
N GLN A 576 16.83 -22.67 21.05
CA GLN A 576 16.40 -23.22 19.77
C GLN A 576 15.98 -24.67 19.93
N ILE A 577 14.78 -24.99 19.44
CA ILE A 577 14.22 -26.34 19.51
C ILE A 577 13.96 -26.83 18.09
N SER A 578 14.55 -27.97 17.71
CA SER A 578 14.17 -28.67 16.48
C SER A 578 12.75 -29.24 16.60
N LEU A 579 11.96 -29.17 15.52
CA LEU A 579 10.62 -29.78 15.49
C LEU A 579 10.64 -31.32 15.63
N GLU A 580 11.78 -31.96 15.37
CA GLU A 580 11.96 -33.40 15.61
C GLU A 580 12.31 -33.73 17.07
N SER A 581 12.54 -32.72 17.90
CA SER A 581 12.84 -32.92 19.32
C SER A 581 11.68 -33.62 20.02
N PRO A 582 11.95 -34.57 20.94
CA PRO A 582 10.93 -35.21 21.77
C PRO A 582 10.45 -34.29 22.92
N LEU A 583 10.29 -32.99 22.64
CA LEU A 583 9.70 -32.02 23.56
C LEU A 583 8.22 -31.83 23.23
N LEU A 584 7.38 -31.71 24.25
CA LEU A 584 5.95 -31.44 24.08
C LEU A 584 5.68 -30.13 23.32
N THR A 585 6.52 -29.10 23.52
CA THR A 585 6.48 -27.87 22.74
C THR A 585 6.73 -28.11 21.24
N ALA A 586 7.71 -28.94 20.88
CA ALA A 586 7.99 -29.31 19.50
C ALA A 586 6.90 -30.20 18.90
N GLN A 587 6.37 -31.13 19.70
CA GLN A 587 5.26 -31.99 19.31
C GLN A 587 3.98 -31.20 19.06
N ALA A 588 3.67 -30.19 19.88
CA ALA A 588 2.53 -29.31 19.68
C ALA A 588 2.64 -28.52 18.36
N ALA A 589 3.85 -28.06 18.01
CA ALA A 589 4.10 -27.44 16.72
C ALA A 589 3.96 -28.42 15.55
N ARG A 590 4.57 -29.61 15.63
CA ARG A 590 4.58 -30.61 14.55
C ARG A 590 3.20 -31.22 14.29
N GLN A 591 2.42 -31.45 15.35
CA GLN A 591 1.08 -32.03 15.25
C GLN A 591 -0.01 -30.95 15.15
N GLU A 592 0.35 -29.68 15.28
CA GLU A 592 -0.57 -28.53 15.29
C GLU A 592 -1.79 -28.70 16.22
N THR A 593 -1.58 -29.39 17.33
CA THR A 593 -2.61 -29.72 18.30
C THR A 593 -2.16 -29.36 19.70
N LEU A 594 -3.11 -28.94 20.52
CA LEU A 594 -2.88 -28.64 21.92
C LEU A 594 -2.39 -29.92 22.64
N GLN A 595 -1.31 -29.79 23.40
CA GLN A 595 -0.74 -30.88 24.17
C GLN A 595 -0.80 -30.55 25.67
N VAL A 596 -1.28 -31.48 26.49
CA VAL A 596 -1.52 -31.26 27.91
C VAL A 596 -0.98 -32.43 28.71
N ILE A 597 -0.29 -32.12 29.81
CA ILE A 597 0.03 -33.07 30.87
C ILE A 597 -0.46 -32.50 32.18
N GLY A 598 -1.40 -33.21 32.82
CA GLY A 598 -1.98 -32.77 34.08
C GLY A 598 -1.12 -33.09 35.30
N ASP A 599 -0.29 -34.14 35.22
CA ASP A 599 0.69 -34.46 36.24
C ASP A 599 1.86 -35.29 35.68
N MET A 600 3.05 -34.70 35.67
CA MET A 600 4.30 -35.27 35.15
C MET A 600 4.73 -36.55 35.86
N LEU A 601 4.34 -36.74 37.12
CA LEU A 601 4.71 -37.93 37.88
C LEU A 601 3.80 -39.13 37.57
N SER A 602 2.52 -38.90 37.30
CA SER A 602 1.52 -39.96 37.11
C SER A 602 1.18 -40.26 35.66
N GLN A 603 1.42 -39.31 34.74
CA GLN A 603 1.16 -39.49 33.30
C GLN A 603 2.46 -39.79 32.54
N GLU A 604 2.32 -40.49 31.40
CA GLU A 604 3.43 -40.69 30.47
C GLU A 604 3.73 -39.38 29.71
N ALA A 605 5.01 -39.04 29.66
CA ALA A 605 5.52 -37.85 28.99
C ALA A 605 6.82 -38.22 28.25
N PRO A 606 7.14 -37.56 27.12
CA PRO A 606 8.44 -37.74 26.48
C PRO A 606 9.59 -37.51 27.47
N ALA A 607 10.61 -38.38 27.43
CA ALA A 607 11.68 -38.41 28.43
C ALA A 607 12.39 -37.06 28.62
N LEU A 608 12.63 -36.35 27.51
CA LEU A 608 13.28 -35.04 27.54
C LEU A 608 12.38 -33.97 28.18
N THR A 609 11.07 -33.98 27.89
CA THR A 609 10.13 -33.07 28.56
C THR A 609 10.06 -33.34 30.06
N LYS A 610 9.96 -34.61 30.45
CA LYS A 610 9.89 -35.02 31.87
C LYS A 610 11.15 -34.62 32.64
N LYS A 611 12.33 -34.76 32.02
CA LYS A 611 13.60 -34.31 32.58
C LYS A 611 13.58 -32.81 32.89
N PHE A 612 13.31 -31.97 31.89
CA PHE A 612 13.33 -30.51 32.07
C PHE A 612 12.24 -30.02 33.04
N ALA A 613 11.03 -30.57 32.94
CA ALA A 613 9.94 -30.19 33.84
C ALA A 613 10.27 -30.52 35.31
N LEU A 614 10.80 -31.72 35.58
CA LEU A 614 11.13 -32.13 36.95
C LEU A 614 12.38 -31.45 37.52
N GLU A 615 13.38 -31.11 36.69
CA GLU A 615 14.55 -30.32 37.12
C GLU A 615 14.14 -28.92 37.62
N GLU A 616 13.11 -28.31 36.99
CA GLU A 616 12.54 -27.02 37.40
C GLU A 616 11.42 -27.15 38.45
N GLY A 617 11.02 -28.37 38.82
CA GLY A 617 9.95 -28.63 39.78
C GLY A 617 8.52 -28.43 39.24
N PHE A 618 8.32 -28.41 37.91
CA PHE A 618 7.00 -28.36 37.31
C PHE A 618 6.31 -29.72 37.34
N ARG A 619 5.02 -29.71 37.71
CA ARG A 619 4.16 -30.89 37.79
C ARG A 619 3.15 -30.95 36.65
N SER A 620 2.73 -29.84 36.06
CA SER A 620 1.82 -29.88 34.90
C SER A 620 2.28 -28.91 33.81
N LEU A 621 1.87 -29.16 32.56
CA LEU A 621 2.11 -28.24 31.45
C LEU A 621 1.00 -28.26 30.41
N VAL A 622 0.88 -27.16 29.67
CA VAL A 622 0.08 -27.05 28.46
C VAL A 622 0.88 -26.34 27.36
N SER A 623 0.94 -26.93 26.17
CA SER A 623 1.54 -26.35 24.96
C SER A 623 0.45 -26.04 23.94
N ILE A 624 0.36 -24.77 23.56
CA ILE A 624 -0.67 -24.19 22.71
C ILE A 624 0.00 -23.77 21.39
N PRO A 625 -0.32 -24.42 20.24
CA PRO A 625 0.13 -23.95 18.95
C PRO A 625 -0.58 -22.63 18.59
N LEU A 626 0.19 -21.70 18.04
CA LEU A 626 -0.26 -20.35 17.69
C LEU A 626 -0.41 -20.27 16.18
N HIS A 627 -1.64 -20.17 15.69
CA HIS A 627 -1.94 -20.11 14.27
C HIS A 627 -2.44 -18.75 13.85
N SER A 628 -1.95 -18.29 12.70
CA SER A 628 -2.55 -17.15 12.00
C SER A 628 -2.70 -17.48 10.53
N ARG A 629 -3.88 -17.16 9.97
CA ARG A 629 -4.23 -17.37 8.55
C ARG A 629 -3.92 -18.79 8.03
N GLY A 630 -4.08 -19.81 8.87
CA GLY A 630 -3.88 -21.22 8.49
C GLY A 630 -2.44 -21.74 8.55
N HIS A 631 -1.49 -20.97 9.11
CA HIS A 631 -0.10 -21.40 9.27
C HIS A 631 0.35 -21.26 10.72
N LEU A 632 1.27 -22.13 11.15
CA LEU A 632 1.88 -22.06 12.48
C LEU A 632 2.84 -20.86 12.59
N VAL A 633 2.56 -19.96 13.51
CA VAL A 633 3.41 -18.80 13.86
C VAL A 633 4.39 -19.16 14.97
N GLY A 634 3.98 -20.01 15.92
CA GLY A 634 4.78 -20.37 17.08
C GLY A 634 4.04 -21.26 18.07
N VAL A 635 4.61 -21.43 19.26
CA VAL A 635 4.03 -22.20 20.36
C VAL A 635 4.20 -21.45 21.67
N LEU A 636 3.12 -21.32 22.43
CA LEU A 636 3.12 -20.87 23.82
C LEU A 636 3.06 -22.09 24.72
N THR A 637 4.01 -22.26 25.64
CA THR A 637 3.95 -23.33 26.65
C THR A 637 3.89 -22.73 28.04
N CYS A 638 2.98 -23.23 28.87
CA CYS A 638 2.79 -22.80 30.25
C CYS A 638 2.94 -23.98 31.20
N PHE A 639 3.47 -23.72 32.40
CA PHE A 639 3.86 -24.72 33.37
C PHE A 639 3.31 -24.37 34.76
N THR A 640 3.01 -25.39 35.58
CA THR A 640 2.65 -25.22 37.00
C THR A 640 3.44 -26.16 37.90
N HIS A 641 3.71 -25.75 39.13
CA HIS A 641 4.36 -26.55 40.17
C HIS A 641 3.44 -27.59 40.82
N GLU A 642 2.13 -27.43 40.69
CA GLU A 642 1.14 -28.37 41.21
C GLU A 642 0.47 -29.18 40.09
N PRO A 643 0.04 -30.44 40.37
CA PRO A 643 -0.83 -31.20 39.47
C PRO A 643 -2.10 -30.43 39.16
N ARG A 644 -2.49 -30.42 37.88
CA ARG A 644 -3.68 -29.69 37.42
C ARG A 644 -4.46 -30.48 36.38
N GLN A 645 -5.76 -30.57 36.56
CA GLN A 645 -6.66 -31.07 35.53
C GLN A 645 -7.28 -29.89 34.79
N PHE A 646 -6.92 -29.74 33.51
CA PHE A 646 -7.44 -28.67 32.67
C PHE A 646 -8.83 -29.06 32.14
N ALA A 647 -9.84 -28.24 32.43
CA ALA A 647 -11.19 -28.48 31.94
C ALA A 647 -11.29 -28.16 30.43
N PRO A 648 -12.15 -28.84 29.64
CA PRO A 648 -12.30 -28.54 28.22
C PRO A 648 -12.60 -27.06 27.91
N ARG A 649 -13.43 -26.41 28.74
CA ARG A 649 -13.79 -24.99 28.60
C ARG A 649 -12.61 -24.04 28.84
N GLU A 650 -11.69 -24.43 29.71
CA GLU A 650 -10.47 -23.70 30.01
C GLU A 650 -9.51 -23.79 28.82
N LEU A 651 -9.31 -25.00 28.26
CA LEU A 651 -8.50 -25.21 27.05
C LEU A 651 -9.04 -24.44 25.83
N GLU A 652 -10.36 -24.37 25.64
CA GLU A 652 -10.97 -23.53 24.60
C GLU A 652 -10.62 -22.05 24.77
N PHE A 653 -10.74 -21.52 25.99
CA PHE A 653 -10.39 -20.14 26.28
C PHE A 653 -8.91 -19.85 25.99
N HIS A 654 -8.01 -20.77 26.34
CA HIS A 654 -6.58 -20.64 26.06
C HIS A 654 -6.26 -20.69 24.58
N THR A 655 -6.97 -21.50 23.81
CA THR A 655 -6.84 -21.54 22.35
C THR A 655 -7.25 -20.21 21.73
N THR A 656 -8.35 -19.61 22.19
CA THR A 656 -8.79 -18.28 21.74
C THR A 656 -7.76 -17.19 22.06
N VAL A 657 -7.20 -17.20 23.27
CA VAL A 657 -6.14 -16.27 23.67
C VAL A 657 -4.86 -16.48 22.84
N GLY A 658 -4.50 -17.72 22.56
CA GLY A 658 -3.38 -18.08 21.68
C GLY A 658 -3.54 -17.52 20.26
N GLN A 659 -4.75 -17.57 19.68
CA GLN A 659 -5.03 -16.98 18.37
C GLN A 659 -4.79 -15.46 18.36
N LEU A 660 -5.19 -14.75 19.42
CA LEU A 660 -4.94 -13.31 19.54
C LEU A 660 -3.44 -13.00 19.57
N PHE A 661 -2.64 -13.81 20.28
CA PHE A 661 -1.18 -13.69 20.29
C PHE A 661 -0.58 -13.96 18.90
N ALA A 662 -1.04 -15.01 18.21
CA ALA A 662 -0.57 -15.34 16.87
C ALA A 662 -0.76 -14.16 15.89
N MET A 663 -1.94 -13.54 15.91
CA MET A 663 -2.24 -12.36 15.10
C MET A 663 -1.36 -11.16 15.45
N ALA A 664 -1.11 -10.92 16.75
CA ALA A 664 -0.28 -9.81 17.20
C ALA A 664 1.20 -10.00 16.80
N ILE A 665 1.70 -11.23 16.89
CA ILE A 665 3.06 -11.60 16.46
C ILE A 665 3.21 -11.43 14.95
N GLU A 666 2.25 -11.92 14.15
CA GLU A 666 2.28 -11.75 12.69
C GLU A 666 2.23 -10.26 12.31
N LYS A 667 1.38 -9.46 12.99
CA LYS A 667 1.33 -8.00 12.81
C LYS A 667 2.68 -7.35 13.08
N ALA A 668 3.35 -7.69 14.19
CA ALA A 668 4.65 -7.15 14.55
C ALA A 668 5.74 -7.53 13.52
N ARG A 669 5.74 -8.78 13.05
CA ARG A 669 6.67 -9.24 12.01
C ARG A 669 6.47 -8.49 10.69
N LEU A 670 5.22 -8.41 10.19
CA LEU A 670 4.90 -7.68 8.97
C LEU A 670 5.25 -6.19 9.08
N PHE A 671 5.01 -5.58 10.24
CA PHE A 671 5.36 -4.19 10.48
C PHE A 671 6.88 -3.96 10.38
N LEU A 672 7.69 -4.88 10.93
CA LEU A 672 9.15 -4.82 10.82
C LEU A 672 9.60 -4.93 9.37
N GLU A 673 9.08 -5.91 8.61
CA GLU A 673 9.39 -6.10 7.19
C GLU A 673 9.06 -4.85 6.35
N VAL A 674 7.89 -4.26 6.56
CA VAL A 674 7.48 -3.01 5.89
C VAL A 674 8.40 -1.85 6.28
N ARG A 675 8.75 -1.73 7.56
CA ARG A 675 9.61 -0.64 8.05
C ARG A 675 11.04 -0.76 7.50
N GLU A 676 11.58 -1.97 7.40
CA GLU A 676 12.89 -2.23 6.82
C GLU A 676 12.89 -1.92 5.31
N ALA A 677 11.86 -2.35 4.58
CA ALA A 677 11.69 -2.01 3.17
C ALA A 677 11.58 -0.48 2.96
N LEU A 678 10.85 0.21 3.83
CA LEU A 678 10.76 1.68 3.79
C LEU A 678 12.10 2.35 4.11
N ARG A 679 12.84 1.86 5.10
CA ARG A 679 14.16 2.38 5.45
C ARG A 679 15.15 2.21 4.31
N LEU A 680 15.24 1.01 3.73
CA LEU A 680 16.09 0.72 2.58
C LEU A 680 15.73 1.61 1.39
N ARG A 681 14.42 1.84 1.17
CA ARG A 681 13.95 2.78 0.13
C ARG A 681 14.37 4.22 0.43
N GLU A 682 14.22 4.70 1.66
CA GLU A 682 14.63 6.06 2.05
C GLU A 682 16.15 6.26 1.95
N GLU A 683 16.93 5.28 2.39
CA GLU A 683 18.39 5.27 2.27
C GLU A 683 18.83 5.30 0.79
N PHE A 684 18.22 4.47 -0.06
CA PHE A 684 18.42 4.49 -1.50
C PHE A 684 18.09 5.85 -2.11
N MET A 685 16.93 6.42 -1.79
CA MET A 685 16.49 7.72 -2.33
C MET A 685 17.39 8.87 -1.88
N SER A 686 17.83 8.86 -0.61
CA SER A 686 18.72 9.87 -0.05
C SER A 686 20.10 9.84 -0.71
N ALA A 687 20.67 8.64 -0.87
CA ALA A 687 21.94 8.45 -1.55
C ALA A 687 21.87 8.80 -3.05
N ALA A 688 20.80 8.40 -3.74
CA ALA A 688 20.54 8.78 -5.12
C ALA A 688 20.48 10.31 -5.30
N ALA A 689 19.78 11.01 -4.39
CA ALA A 689 19.72 12.46 -4.41
C ALA A 689 21.09 13.12 -4.17
N HIS A 690 21.92 12.56 -3.29
CA HIS A 690 23.28 13.05 -3.04
C HIS A 690 24.17 12.87 -4.27
N GLU A 691 24.14 11.68 -4.89
CA GLU A 691 24.92 11.34 -6.09
C GLU A 691 24.48 12.12 -7.34
N LEU A 692 23.21 12.50 -7.44
CA LEU A 692 22.74 13.40 -8.51
C LEU A 692 23.15 14.86 -8.25
N ARG A 693 23.17 15.30 -6.99
CA ARG A 693 23.49 16.69 -6.64
C ARG A 693 24.94 17.04 -7.00
N THR A 694 25.90 16.15 -6.74
CA THR A 694 27.33 16.38 -7.02
C THR A 694 27.66 16.72 -8.49
N PRO A 695 27.26 15.93 -9.51
CA PRO A 695 27.50 16.26 -10.91
C PRO A 695 26.69 17.50 -11.33
N VAL A 696 25.45 17.69 -10.84
CA VAL A 696 24.66 18.91 -11.11
C VAL A 696 25.37 20.16 -10.60
N THR A 697 25.83 20.16 -9.35
CA THR A 697 26.56 21.29 -8.75
C THR A 697 27.85 21.58 -9.50
N THR A 698 28.55 20.53 -9.96
CA THR A 698 29.79 20.69 -10.75
C THR A 698 29.51 21.28 -12.13
N ILE A 699 28.45 20.82 -12.81
CA ILE A 699 28.00 21.36 -14.10
C ILE A 699 27.62 22.84 -13.94
N GLN A 700 26.81 23.17 -12.94
CA GLN A 700 26.38 24.54 -12.64
C GLN A 700 27.58 25.45 -12.34
N THR A 701 28.51 25.00 -11.50
CA THR A 701 29.70 25.78 -11.14
C THR A 701 30.56 26.09 -12.37
N TRP A 702 30.82 25.10 -13.22
CA TRP A 702 31.59 25.32 -14.44
C TRP A 702 30.83 26.15 -15.47
N ALA A 703 29.51 25.98 -15.60
CA ALA A 703 28.67 26.80 -16.47
C ALA A 703 28.71 28.29 -16.04
N ASP A 704 28.59 28.56 -14.74
CA ASP A 704 28.71 29.91 -14.18
C ASP A 704 30.09 30.52 -14.42
N ILE A 705 31.16 29.76 -14.20
CA ILE A 705 32.54 30.22 -14.46
C ILE A 705 32.73 30.53 -15.95
N LEU A 706 32.29 29.63 -16.83
CA LEU A 706 32.41 29.80 -18.28
C LEU A 706 31.60 31.00 -18.80
N SER A 707 30.45 31.30 -18.18
CA SER A 707 29.60 32.44 -18.55
C SER A 707 30.26 33.81 -18.31
N ARG A 708 31.29 33.86 -17.45
CA ARG A 708 32.00 35.09 -17.03
C ARG A 708 33.41 35.21 -17.61
N MET A 709 33.87 34.24 -18.41
CA MET A 709 35.21 34.23 -18.98
C MET A 709 35.24 34.68 -20.45
N GLU A 710 36.36 35.28 -20.86
CA GLU A 710 36.65 35.58 -22.27
C GLU A 710 36.96 34.29 -23.08
N VAL A 711 36.69 34.35 -24.38
CA VAL A 711 36.73 33.20 -25.31
C VAL A 711 38.17 32.75 -25.58
N ASN A 712 38.40 31.42 -25.65
CA ASN A 712 39.66 30.71 -25.98
C ASN A 712 40.73 30.57 -24.88
N SER A 713 40.34 30.46 -23.60
CA SER A 713 41.29 30.08 -22.54
C SER A 713 41.42 28.57 -22.35
N VAL A 714 42.61 28.06 -21.99
CA VAL A 714 42.82 26.65 -21.59
C VAL A 714 41.86 26.23 -20.45
N ARG A 715 41.43 27.19 -19.63
CA ARG A 715 40.45 27.02 -18.55
C ARG A 715 39.03 26.78 -19.09
N GLN A 716 38.69 27.36 -20.25
CA GLN A 716 37.42 27.13 -20.95
C GLN A 716 37.31 25.68 -21.44
N GLN A 717 38.37 25.16 -22.07
CA GLN A 717 38.45 23.78 -22.51
C GLN A 717 38.28 22.81 -21.32
N LYS A 718 38.93 23.10 -20.18
CA LYS A 718 38.78 22.32 -18.94
C LYS A 718 37.34 22.35 -18.41
N GLY A 719 36.69 23.51 -18.42
CA GLY A 719 35.30 23.64 -17.99
C GLY A 719 34.31 22.88 -18.88
N LEU A 720 34.43 23.02 -20.21
CA LEU A 720 33.59 22.28 -21.17
C LEU A 720 33.78 20.77 -21.07
N THR A 721 35.02 20.31 -20.88
CA THR A 721 35.32 18.89 -20.68
C THR A 721 34.75 18.39 -19.35
N ALA A 722 34.83 19.19 -18.28
CA ALA A 722 34.24 18.86 -16.98
C ALA A 722 32.71 18.77 -17.03
N ILE A 723 32.04 19.67 -17.76
CA ILE A 723 30.60 19.62 -18.01
C ILE A 723 30.25 18.34 -18.79
N ALA A 724 30.88 18.11 -19.95
CA ALA A 724 30.58 16.96 -20.80
C ALA A 724 30.77 15.61 -20.08
N ARG A 725 31.78 15.50 -19.22
CA ARG A 725 32.01 14.31 -18.39
C ARG A 725 30.92 14.12 -17.34
N ASN A 726 30.54 15.18 -16.62
CA ASN A 726 29.51 15.09 -15.58
C ASN A 726 28.11 14.88 -16.17
N THR A 727 27.81 15.40 -17.36
CA THR A 727 26.54 15.14 -18.06
C THR A 727 26.42 13.67 -18.47
N ARG A 728 27.49 13.07 -19.00
CA ARG A 728 27.54 11.62 -19.28
C ARG A 728 27.37 10.77 -18.02
N ARG A 729 28.06 11.14 -16.92
CA ARG A 729 27.90 10.48 -15.62
C ARG A 729 26.45 10.57 -15.10
N LEU A 730 25.80 11.72 -15.27
CA LEU A 730 24.42 11.92 -14.83
C LEU A 730 23.43 11.08 -15.66
N ALA A 731 23.63 10.98 -16.98
CA ALA A 731 22.83 10.11 -17.83
C ALA A 731 22.92 8.63 -17.40
N GLN A 732 24.14 8.14 -17.16
CA GLN A 732 24.37 6.78 -16.65
C GLN A 732 23.73 6.55 -15.27
N LEU A 733 23.86 7.51 -14.35
CA LEU A 733 23.22 7.42 -13.02
C LEU A 733 21.69 7.35 -13.12
N VAL A 734 21.09 8.15 -14.00
CA VAL A 734 19.64 8.14 -14.22
C VAL A 734 19.20 6.79 -14.79
N GLU A 735 19.91 6.23 -15.76
CA GLU A 735 19.63 4.90 -16.32
C GLU A 735 19.73 3.80 -15.25
N HIS A 736 20.77 3.82 -14.41
CA HIS A 736 20.93 2.85 -13.32
C HIS A 736 19.84 2.99 -12.25
N LEU A 737 19.43 4.22 -11.91
CA LEU A 737 18.33 4.47 -10.97
C LEU A 737 16.99 3.98 -11.54
N PHE A 738 16.74 4.20 -12.84
CA PHE A 738 15.56 3.65 -13.50
C PHE A 738 15.57 2.13 -13.49
N ALA A 739 16.71 1.48 -13.78
CA ALA A 739 16.79 0.03 -13.75
C ALA A 739 16.52 -0.55 -12.34
N ALA A 740 17.04 0.08 -11.28
CA ALA A 740 16.83 -0.34 -9.90
C ALA A 740 15.38 -0.16 -9.41
N VAL A 741 14.70 0.92 -9.81
CA VAL A 741 13.30 1.18 -9.42
C VAL A 741 12.32 0.23 -10.13
N TRP A 742 12.69 -0.30 -11.30
CA TRP A 742 11.82 -1.11 -12.14
C TRP A 742 11.83 -2.61 -11.79
N MET A 743 12.69 -3.07 -10.87
CA MET A 743 12.70 -4.44 -10.36
C MET A 743 12.09 -4.59 -8.96
N ALA A 744 11.43 -3.54 -8.44
CA ALA A 744 10.60 -3.66 -7.24
C ALA A 744 9.40 -4.59 -7.51
N PRO A 745 8.96 -5.41 -6.53
CA PRO A 745 7.83 -6.31 -6.70
C PRO A 745 6.56 -5.54 -7.14
N GLY A 746 6.04 -5.82 -8.33
CA GLY A 746 4.73 -5.33 -8.79
C GLY A 746 4.67 -4.37 -10.00
N LEU A 747 5.75 -4.15 -10.75
CA LEU A 747 5.76 -3.40 -12.04
C LEU A 747 6.37 -4.26 -13.17
N PRO A 748 6.19 -3.92 -14.47
CA PRO A 748 5.73 -4.82 -15.55
C PRO A 748 6.60 -6.06 -15.84
N LYS A 749 5.93 -7.14 -16.28
CA LYS A 749 6.46 -8.49 -16.59
C LYS A 749 7.78 -8.46 -17.37
N MET A 750 8.80 -9.17 -16.86
CA MET A 750 9.92 -9.66 -17.67
C MET A 750 9.37 -10.36 -18.92
N GLU A 751 9.87 -9.97 -20.09
CA GLU A 751 9.64 -10.70 -21.35
C GLU A 751 10.58 -11.91 -21.35
N ARG A 752 10.11 -13.02 -20.79
CA ARG A 752 10.86 -14.28 -20.78
C ARG A 752 10.69 -14.97 -22.13
N ASP A 753 11.77 -15.03 -22.88
CA ASP A 753 11.90 -15.80 -24.11
C ASP A 753 13.06 -16.79 -23.98
N ARG A 754 13.07 -17.81 -24.84
CA ARG A 754 14.21 -18.72 -24.95
C ARG A 754 15.26 -18.11 -25.88
N PHE A 755 16.51 -18.00 -25.42
CA PHE A 755 17.60 -17.43 -26.23
C PHE A 755 18.94 -18.13 -25.97
N ASP A 756 19.84 -18.05 -26.95
CA ASP A 756 21.21 -18.54 -26.81
C ASP A 756 22.09 -17.50 -26.10
N LEU A 757 22.62 -17.87 -24.92
CA LEU A 757 23.48 -17.00 -24.13
C LEU A 757 24.82 -16.73 -24.83
N SER A 758 25.29 -17.68 -25.65
CA SER A 758 26.54 -17.57 -26.40
C SER A 758 26.50 -16.41 -27.38
N GLU A 759 25.38 -16.24 -28.11
CA GLU A 759 25.17 -15.10 -29.01
C GLU A 759 25.22 -13.76 -28.28
N VAL A 760 24.61 -13.68 -27.08
CA VAL A 760 24.58 -12.45 -26.29
C VAL A 760 25.99 -12.06 -25.84
N VAL A 761 26.76 -13.04 -25.35
CA VAL A 761 28.16 -12.81 -24.94
C VAL A 761 29.01 -12.35 -26.12
N GLU A 762 28.92 -13.03 -27.26
CA GLU A 762 29.66 -12.66 -28.47
C GLU A 762 29.27 -11.28 -29.01
N GLU A 763 27.98 -10.94 -29.04
CA GLU A 763 27.48 -9.64 -29.48
C GLU A 763 28.06 -8.52 -28.61
N LYS A 764 27.99 -8.66 -27.27
CA LYS A 764 28.49 -7.64 -26.34
C LYS A 764 30.01 -7.50 -26.40
N VAL A 765 30.74 -8.61 -26.47
CA VAL A 765 32.20 -8.56 -26.64
C VAL A 765 32.58 -7.88 -27.96
N LYS A 766 31.92 -8.22 -29.08
CA LYS A 766 32.20 -7.61 -30.39
C LYS A 766 31.91 -6.12 -30.43
N SER A 767 30.85 -5.68 -29.74
CA SER A 767 30.52 -4.26 -29.59
C SER A 767 31.59 -3.52 -28.79
N LEU A 768 31.95 -4.04 -27.61
CA LEU A 768 32.90 -3.37 -26.70
C LEU A 768 34.35 -3.43 -27.18
N SER A 769 34.74 -4.48 -27.90
CA SER A 769 36.08 -4.62 -28.49
C SER A 769 36.41 -3.52 -29.51
N ARG A 770 35.40 -2.87 -30.11
CA ARG A 770 35.59 -1.73 -31.02
C ARG A 770 35.90 -0.41 -30.31
N THR A 771 35.64 -0.37 -29.00
CA THR A 771 35.73 0.84 -28.18
C THR A 771 36.85 0.80 -27.14
N THR A 772 37.49 -0.36 -26.93
CA THR A 772 38.61 -0.53 -25.99
C THR A 772 39.92 -0.87 -26.69
N GLU A 773 41.04 -0.41 -26.15
CA GLU A 773 42.40 -0.81 -26.58
C GLU A 773 42.84 -2.13 -25.91
N SER A 774 42.14 -2.59 -24.88
CA SER A 774 42.42 -3.86 -24.19
C SER A 774 41.89 -5.05 -25.00
N PRO A 775 42.72 -6.08 -25.27
CA PRO A 775 42.29 -7.26 -26.01
C PRO A 775 41.32 -8.11 -25.17
N ILE A 776 40.11 -8.37 -25.68
CA ILE A 776 39.14 -9.27 -25.05
C ILE A 776 39.26 -10.66 -25.67
N ARG A 777 39.63 -11.67 -24.87
CA ARG A 777 39.70 -13.08 -25.27
C ARG A 777 38.44 -13.79 -24.85
N VAL A 778 37.78 -14.46 -25.79
CA VAL A 778 36.53 -15.18 -25.53
C VAL A 778 36.74 -16.67 -25.77
N GLU A 779 36.40 -17.47 -24.77
CA GLU A 779 36.27 -18.92 -24.87
C GLU A 779 34.81 -19.30 -24.66
N VAL A 780 34.08 -19.50 -25.76
CA VAL A 780 32.73 -20.08 -25.74
C VAL A 780 32.87 -21.57 -26.04
N SER A 781 32.47 -22.42 -25.11
CA SER A 781 32.61 -23.86 -25.28
C SER A 781 31.56 -24.43 -26.24
N GLU A 782 30.29 -24.03 -26.08
CA GLU A 782 29.12 -24.55 -26.82
C GLU A 782 27.98 -23.49 -26.86
N SER A 783 26.97 -23.67 -27.71
CA SER A 783 25.72 -22.88 -27.71
C SER A 783 24.84 -23.34 -26.52
N LEU A 784 24.35 -22.40 -25.70
CA LEU A 784 23.64 -22.73 -24.45
C LEU A 784 22.33 -21.93 -24.36
N LEU A 785 21.20 -22.63 -24.44
CA LEU A 785 19.86 -22.06 -24.41
C LEU A 785 19.36 -21.89 -22.97
N VAL A 786 19.02 -20.64 -22.64
CA VAL A 786 18.45 -20.26 -21.34
C VAL A 786 17.08 -19.60 -21.53
N ASP A 787 16.20 -19.76 -20.56
CA ASP A 787 14.89 -19.10 -20.54
C ASP A 787 14.98 -17.80 -19.72
N GLY A 788 14.73 -16.64 -20.35
CA GLY A 788 14.96 -15.35 -19.70
C GLY A 788 14.70 -14.14 -20.58
N ASP A 789 15.02 -12.96 -20.05
CA ASP A 789 14.99 -11.71 -20.80
C ASP A 789 16.37 -11.48 -21.46
N ARG A 790 16.42 -11.69 -22.79
CA ARG A 790 17.66 -11.57 -23.59
C ARG A 790 18.31 -10.20 -23.44
N GLN A 791 17.52 -9.12 -23.41
CA GLN A 791 18.04 -7.76 -23.33
C GLN A 791 18.69 -7.52 -21.97
N ARG A 792 18.01 -7.94 -20.89
CA ARG A 792 18.52 -7.79 -19.51
C ARG A 792 19.76 -8.63 -19.27
N MET A 793 19.84 -9.82 -19.84
CA MET A 793 21.06 -10.62 -19.74
C MET A 793 22.22 -9.98 -20.50
N GLY A 794 21.93 -9.33 -21.64
CA GLY A 794 22.87 -8.48 -22.33
C GLY A 794 23.40 -7.31 -21.48
N ASP A 795 22.56 -6.71 -20.64
CA ASP A 795 22.95 -5.64 -19.71
C ASP A 795 23.93 -6.17 -18.63
N VAL A 796 23.68 -7.38 -18.08
CA VAL A 796 24.58 -8.03 -17.11
C VAL A 796 25.97 -8.24 -17.71
N VAL A 797 26.04 -8.84 -18.89
CA VAL A 797 27.31 -9.12 -19.57
C VAL A 797 28.05 -7.81 -19.89
N ALA A 798 27.34 -6.79 -20.39
CA ALA A 798 27.92 -5.48 -20.67
C ALA A 798 28.49 -4.84 -19.39
N HIS A 799 27.76 -4.86 -18.27
CA HIS A 799 28.22 -4.30 -17.00
C HIS A 799 29.47 -5.00 -16.45
N LEU A 800 29.54 -6.33 -16.51
CA LEU A 800 30.72 -7.06 -16.06
C LEU A 800 31.94 -6.76 -16.95
N LEU A 801 31.75 -6.68 -18.27
CA LEU A 801 32.80 -6.31 -19.21
C LEU A 801 33.28 -4.87 -19.02
N GLU A 802 32.36 -3.91 -18.84
CA GLU A 802 32.72 -2.52 -18.58
C GLU A 802 33.49 -2.35 -17.28
N ASN A 803 33.15 -3.12 -16.24
CA ASN A 803 33.92 -3.16 -15.00
C ASN A 803 35.32 -3.73 -15.25
N ALA A 804 35.44 -4.83 -15.98
CA ALA A 804 36.74 -5.43 -16.31
C ALA A 804 37.63 -4.47 -17.13
N ILE A 805 37.07 -3.78 -18.13
CA ILE A 805 37.77 -2.76 -18.94
C ILE A 805 38.23 -1.59 -18.06
N ARG A 806 37.40 -1.17 -17.11
CA ARG A 806 37.67 -0.02 -16.26
C ARG A 806 38.78 -0.24 -15.26
N TYR A 807 38.83 -1.43 -14.64
CA TYR A 807 39.77 -1.72 -13.56
C TYR A 807 41.04 -2.41 -14.03
N SER A 808 41.08 -2.95 -15.25
CA SER A 808 42.29 -3.53 -15.83
C SER A 808 43.31 -2.45 -16.24
N PRO A 809 44.62 -2.72 -16.11
CA PRO A 809 45.66 -1.88 -16.68
C PRO A 809 45.50 -1.74 -18.21
N PRO A 810 45.89 -0.59 -18.81
CA PRO A 810 45.81 -0.40 -20.25
C PRO A 810 46.57 -1.48 -21.01
N GLY A 811 45.91 -2.15 -21.96
CA GLY A 811 46.49 -3.22 -22.78
C GLY A 811 46.51 -4.61 -22.13
N ALA A 812 46.09 -4.75 -20.87
CA ALA A 812 45.90 -6.06 -20.25
C ALA A 812 44.71 -6.80 -20.91
N ALA A 813 44.85 -8.12 -21.09
CA ALA A 813 43.80 -8.92 -21.70
C ALA A 813 42.64 -9.15 -20.71
N ILE A 814 41.40 -9.11 -21.21
CA ILE A 814 40.21 -9.49 -20.43
C ILE A 814 39.76 -10.86 -20.91
N GLU A 815 39.57 -11.80 -20.00
CA GLU A 815 39.15 -13.16 -20.35
C GLU A 815 37.67 -13.35 -20.06
N VAL A 816 36.90 -13.78 -21.07
CA VAL A 816 35.49 -14.14 -20.95
C VAL A 816 35.36 -15.62 -21.27
N ARG A 817 34.81 -16.40 -20.35
CA ARG A 817 34.55 -17.83 -20.58
C ARG A 817 33.08 -18.14 -20.36
N LEU A 818 32.51 -18.93 -21.28
CA LEU A 818 31.17 -19.49 -21.17
C LEU A 818 31.28 -21.01 -21.24
N ARG A 819 30.78 -21.69 -20.21
CA ARG A 819 30.79 -23.17 -20.09
C ARG A 819 29.52 -23.68 -19.42
N CYS A 820 29.14 -24.91 -19.74
CA CYS A 820 28.15 -25.66 -18.97
C CYS A 820 28.80 -26.29 -17.73
N ALA A 821 28.19 -26.12 -16.56
CA ALA A 821 28.58 -26.81 -15.33
C ALA A 821 27.32 -27.16 -14.53
N GLU A 822 27.17 -28.42 -14.12
CA GLU A 822 26.05 -28.89 -13.26
C GLU A 822 24.66 -28.44 -13.77
N HIS A 823 24.42 -28.56 -15.08
CA HIS A 823 23.16 -28.15 -15.75
C HIS A 823 22.86 -26.65 -15.72
N GLN A 824 23.89 -25.83 -15.49
CA GLN A 824 23.82 -24.38 -15.54
C GLN A 824 24.79 -23.82 -16.59
N ALA A 825 24.35 -22.79 -17.31
CA ALA A 825 25.23 -21.96 -18.14
C ALA A 825 26.00 -21.01 -17.22
N MET A 826 27.33 -21.12 -17.19
CA MET A 826 28.18 -20.30 -16.34
C MET A 826 29.09 -19.39 -17.17
N VAL A 827 28.96 -18.08 -16.93
CA VAL A 827 29.78 -17.03 -17.52
C VAL A 827 30.77 -16.52 -16.47
N SER A 828 32.03 -16.42 -16.84
CA SER A 828 33.07 -15.77 -16.02
C SER A 828 33.78 -14.67 -16.81
N VAL A 829 33.92 -13.50 -16.20
CA VAL A 829 34.68 -12.36 -16.72
C VAL A 829 35.84 -12.08 -15.77
N SER A 830 37.06 -12.29 -16.24
CA SER A 830 38.30 -12.08 -15.48
C SER A 830 39.01 -10.81 -15.93
N ASP A 831 39.35 -9.98 -14.95
CA ASP A 831 40.16 -8.76 -15.10
C ASP A 831 41.52 -8.89 -14.40
N HIS A 832 42.47 -8.06 -14.81
CA HIS A 832 43.81 -7.97 -14.19
C HIS A 832 43.97 -6.71 -13.32
N GLY A 833 42.88 -6.29 -12.68
CA GLY A 833 42.84 -5.10 -11.84
C GLY A 833 43.51 -5.27 -10.48
N PRO A 834 43.51 -4.22 -9.64
CA PRO A 834 44.24 -4.15 -8.36
C PRO A 834 43.74 -5.10 -7.25
N GLY A 835 42.80 -6.00 -7.55
CA GLY A 835 42.13 -6.87 -6.57
C GLY A 835 41.14 -6.11 -5.66
N ILE A 836 40.14 -6.81 -5.14
CA ILE A 836 39.18 -6.27 -4.16
C ILE A 836 39.59 -6.71 -2.75
N PRO A 837 39.73 -5.79 -1.77
CA PRO A 837 40.14 -6.13 -0.41
C PRO A 837 39.21 -7.18 0.24
N PRO A 838 39.73 -8.16 1.02
CA PRO A 838 38.93 -9.24 1.62
C PRO A 838 37.73 -8.74 2.44
N GLU A 839 37.90 -7.63 3.15
CA GLU A 839 36.84 -7.00 3.97
C GLU A 839 35.67 -6.47 3.13
N ARG A 840 35.90 -6.19 1.85
CA ARG A 840 34.92 -5.60 0.92
C ARG A 840 34.26 -6.63 0.01
N GLN A 841 34.89 -7.80 -0.19
CA GLN A 841 34.39 -8.86 -1.07
C GLN A 841 32.95 -9.31 -0.77
N PRO A 842 32.50 -9.47 0.50
CA PRO A 842 31.12 -9.87 0.80
C PRO A 842 30.07 -8.82 0.39
N HIS A 843 30.48 -7.56 0.24
CA HIS A 843 29.58 -6.42 0.11
C HIS A 843 29.54 -5.84 -1.32
N VAL A 844 30.31 -6.37 -2.27
CA VAL A 844 30.43 -5.78 -3.62
C VAL A 844 29.13 -5.77 -4.43
N PHE A 845 28.17 -6.61 -4.06
CA PHE A 845 26.84 -6.67 -4.68
C PHE A 845 25.78 -5.88 -3.91
N GLU A 846 26.14 -5.24 -2.78
CA GLU A 846 25.24 -4.34 -2.07
C GLU A 846 25.02 -3.05 -2.87
N PRO A 847 23.81 -2.45 -2.83
CA PRO A 847 23.53 -1.25 -3.58
C PRO A 847 24.44 -0.12 -3.12
N LEU A 848 25.01 0.62 -4.08
CA LEU A 848 25.86 1.80 -3.84
C LEU A 848 27.19 1.47 -3.13
N TYR A 849 27.57 0.20 -3.03
CA TYR A 849 28.83 -0.21 -2.41
C TYR A 849 29.99 -0.12 -3.41
N GLU A 850 31.05 0.60 -3.05
CA GLU A 850 32.22 0.77 -3.92
C GLU A 850 33.29 -0.30 -3.66
N PRO A 851 33.72 -1.06 -4.69
CA PRO A 851 34.71 -2.15 -4.52
C PRO A 851 36.08 -1.66 -4.04
N LEU A 852 36.46 -0.42 -4.39
CA LEU A 852 37.74 0.19 -4.04
C LEU A 852 37.52 1.45 -3.19
N PRO A 853 38.30 1.68 -2.12
CA PRO A 853 38.18 2.88 -1.30
C PRO A 853 38.70 4.14 -2.04
N PRO A 854 38.19 5.34 -1.68
CA PRO A 854 38.71 6.60 -2.18
C PRO A 854 40.22 6.72 -1.92
N GLY A 855 41.01 6.90 -2.98
CA GLY A 855 42.47 7.00 -2.92
C GLY A 855 43.23 5.70 -3.24
N ALA A 856 42.54 4.57 -3.45
CA ALA A 856 43.16 3.36 -3.98
C ALA A 856 43.56 3.52 -5.46
N THR A 857 44.64 2.87 -5.88
CA THR A 857 45.04 2.76 -7.29
C THR A 857 43.91 2.09 -8.09
N GLY A 858 43.42 2.74 -9.15
CA GLY A 858 42.28 2.25 -9.95
C GLY A 858 40.90 2.75 -9.50
N TYR A 859 40.81 3.60 -8.45
CA TYR A 859 39.55 4.20 -8.02
C TYR A 859 38.99 5.18 -9.06
N THR A 860 37.81 4.89 -9.61
CA THR A 860 37.14 5.72 -10.62
C THR A 860 35.99 6.57 -10.06
N GLY A 861 35.61 6.37 -8.79
CA GLY A 861 34.49 7.06 -8.13
C GLY A 861 33.16 6.91 -8.86
N VAL A 862 32.92 5.73 -9.45
CA VAL A 862 31.67 5.38 -10.13
C VAL A 862 30.83 4.52 -9.19
N VAL A 863 29.57 4.90 -9.05
CA VAL A 863 28.61 4.33 -8.10
C VAL A 863 28.37 2.83 -8.39
N GLY A 864 28.47 2.00 -7.35
CA GLY A 864 28.31 0.54 -7.36
C GLY A 864 26.89 0.01 -7.61
N LEU A 865 26.06 0.71 -8.41
CA LEU A 865 24.72 0.23 -8.77
C LEU A 865 24.75 -0.88 -9.83
N GLY A 866 25.76 -0.91 -10.70
CA GLY A 866 25.84 -1.87 -11.80
C GLY A 866 25.97 -3.33 -11.35
N LEU A 867 26.79 -3.60 -10.32
CA LEU A 867 26.95 -4.95 -9.76
C LEU A 867 25.71 -5.39 -8.99
N HIS A 868 25.09 -4.49 -8.21
CA HIS A 868 23.84 -4.76 -7.52
C HIS A 868 22.69 -5.08 -8.50
N LEU A 869 22.58 -4.30 -9.58
CA LEU A 869 21.60 -4.56 -10.63
C LEU A 869 21.86 -5.90 -11.32
N SER A 870 23.13 -6.22 -11.59
CA SER A 870 23.51 -7.50 -12.17
C SER A 870 23.11 -8.68 -11.26
N TRP A 871 23.30 -8.54 -9.95
CA TRP A 871 22.82 -9.51 -8.96
C TRP A 871 21.30 -9.66 -8.99
N GLN A 872 20.54 -8.56 -8.99
CA GLN A 872 19.08 -8.63 -9.06
C GLN A 872 18.58 -9.27 -10.36
N ILE A 873 19.20 -8.97 -11.51
CA ILE A 873 18.81 -9.55 -12.80
C ILE A 873 19.08 -11.06 -12.76
N VAL A 874 20.26 -11.49 -12.34
CA VAL A 874 20.63 -12.91 -12.30
C VAL A 874 19.72 -13.70 -11.34
N GLU A 875 19.44 -13.17 -10.15
CA GLU A 875 18.49 -13.78 -9.19
C GLU A 875 17.07 -13.86 -9.74
N ALA A 876 16.59 -12.82 -10.44
CA ALA A 876 15.27 -12.82 -11.08
C ALA A 876 15.14 -13.87 -12.21
N HIS A 877 16.27 -14.38 -12.71
CA HIS A 877 16.37 -15.47 -13.68
C HIS A 877 16.62 -16.84 -13.03
N GLY A 878 16.59 -16.93 -11.69
CA GLY A 878 16.85 -18.17 -10.95
C GLY A 878 18.32 -18.60 -10.96
N GLY A 879 19.22 -17.66 -11.30
CA GLY A 879 20.66 -17.85 -11.32
C GLY A 879 21.36 -17.36 -10.06
N ARG A 880 22.69 -17.41 -10.05
CA ARG A 880 23.54 -16.87 -8.98
C ARG A 880 24.69 -16.05 -9.56
N ILE A 881 25.09 -14.95 -8.91
CA ILE A 881 26.31 -14.19 -9.23
C ILE A 881 27.25 -14.15 -8.02
N TRP A 882 28.57 -14.20 -8.25
CA TRP A 882 29.59 -14.15 -7.20
C TRP A 882 30.92 -13.61 -7.73
N LEU A 883 31.86 -13.38 -6.81
CA LEU A 883 33.19 -12.85 -7.06
C LEU A 883 34.25 -13.86 -6.57
N ASN A 884 35.24 -14.12 -7.41
CA ASN A 884 36.47 -14.82 -7.06
C ASN A 884 37.66 -13.87 -7.24
N THR A 885 38.39 -13.55 -6.18
CA THR A 885 39.58 -12.68 -6.24
C THR A 885 40.85 -13.53 -6.13
N SER A 886 41.87 -13.16 -6.91
CA SER A 886 43.22 -13.75 -6.89
C SER A 886 44.28 -12.64 -6.86
N ASP A 887 45.55 -13.00 -6.63
CA ASP A 887 46.65 -12.03 -6.62
C ASP A 887 46.86 -11.33 -7.99
N ASP A 888 46.37 -11.95 -9.08
CA ASP A 888 46.49 -11.47 -10.47
C ASP A 888 45.22 -10.77 -11.00
N GLY A 889 44.22 -10.50 -10.13
CA GLY A 889 43.00 -9.74 -10.46
C GLY A 889 41.69 -10.37 -9.97
N ASN A 890 40.55 -9.92 -10.51
CA ASN A 890 39.22 -10.35 -10.09
C ASN A 890 38.49 -11.12 -11.18
N THR A 891 37.69 -12.11 -10.78
CA THR A 891 36.82 -12.87 -11.69
C THR A 891 35.39 -12.82 -11.19
N PHE A 892 34.54 -12.11 -11.92
CA PHE A 892 33.10 -12.08 -11.68
C PHE A 892 32.43 -13.22 -12.43
N CYS A 893 31.64 -14.03 -11.73
CA CYS A 893 30.99 -15.21 -12.27
C CYS A 893 29.48 -15.10 -12.08
N PHE A 894 28.70 -15.51 -13.06
CA PHE A 894 27.27 -15.79 -12.87
C PHE A 894 26.86 -17.10 -13.54
N SER A 895 25.82 -17.74 -12.98
CA SER A 895 25.20 -18.94 -13.53
C SER A 895 23.72 -18.74 -13.77
N LEU A 896 23.18 -19.42 -14.79
CA LEU A 896 21.76 -19.48 -15.11
C LEU A 896 21.34 -20.95 -15.34
N PRO A 897 20.12 -21.35 -14.96
CA PRO A 897 19.60 -22.66 -15.31
C PRO A 897 19.43 -22.78 -16.84
N LEU A 898 19.83 -23.94 -17.40
CA LEU A 898 19.55 -24.27 -18.80
C LEU A 898 18.06 -24.51 -19.01
N SER A 899 17.59 -24.30 -20.24
CA SER A 899 16.20 -24.60 -20.62
C SER A 899 15.89 -26.11 -20.51
N GLU A 900 14.64 -26.46 -20.18
CA GLU A 900 14.22 -27.85 -19.85
C GLU A 900 14.60 -28.90 -20.92
N GLU A 901 14.68 -28.54 -22.20
CA GLU A 901 15.05 -29.46 -23.30
C GLU A 901 16.56 -29.77 -23.36
N GLU A 902 17.43 -28.84 -22.98
CA GLU A 902 18.89 -29.05 -22.93
C GLU A 902 19.33 -29.72 -21.61
N GLY A 903 18.65 -29.41 -20.50
CA GLY A 903 18.92 -30.07 -19.20
C GLY A 903 18.77 -31.60 -19.26
N LEU A 904 17.85 -32.11 -20.08
CA LEU A 904 17.64 -33.55 -20.30
C LEU A 904 18.73 -34.19 -21.19
N GLN A 905 19.32 -33.45 -22.13
CA GLN A 905 20.43 -33.92 -22.97
C GLN A 905 21.73 -34.08 -22.18
N TYR A 906 22.03 -33.17 -21.24
CA TYR A 906 23.22 -33.25 -20.39
C TYR A 906 23.02 -34.08 -19.10
N ALA A 907 21.78 -34.46 -18.75
CA ALA A 907 21.52 -35.44 -17.70
C ALA A 907 21.61 -36.90 -18.19
N SER A 908 21.67 -37.12 -19.51
CA SER A 908 21.74 -38.44 -20.15
C SER A 908 23.11 -38.79 -20.76
N ALA A 909 24.09 -37.88 -20.62
CA ALA A 909 25.52 -38.09 -20.89
C ALA A 909 26.29 -38.13 -19.56
#